data_AF-A0A840BIZ3-F1
#
_entry.id   AF-A0A840BIZ3-F1
#
_cell.length_a   1.000
_cell.length_b   1.000
_cell.length_c   1.000
_cell.angle_alpha   90.00
_cell.angle_beta   90.00
_cell.angle_gamma   90.00
#
_symmetry.space_group_name_H-M   'P 1'
#
loop_
_entity.id
_entity.type
_entity.pdbx_description
1 polymer ?
#
loop_
_entity_poly.entity_id
_entity_poly.type
_entity_poly.pdbx_seq_one_letter_code
_entity_poly.pdbx_strand_id
1 'polypeptide(L)'
;MLNIIVAVLGALVSGSTSAMLINRGAGLVYDDYLNITWLQSDPFGTAADWNAANKLVADFTYYDPLRNKTWGDWRLPKVTPVRGVFNYSFSNNGSTDYGTADTGGWGRHSELGAMYYRDLGNLGHCMPYRPGQPYFDAIGSGSICGDWPIWWSPKPGLKNAVYDPDGAAIEFAIEPVVYWTATAFSPYPDDFAWAFDMANGEQTFKSQTLSGHIWAVMDGDVGATPSIPEPGSLVLVLAALAAASFATRTRILVAQPDEASCKTPIPPAPASDHNSLQGAIIHAIETLSRRIRQAFIMHSPSCKLMATPTIYMQHPLPYLCSTIAIVLIPQLTAAQVDCSLLDPRQSVSKEKEAKITGSVETLFKVAKAGGNVEGRLTEEIKNIEGAAAASEQSIVRLRAIYLFCGMIANSFEIPIDKKVSLFAQMVNAAEQKPKASTTRDTPQSHPVATDKQQLQQQGNSTPQTVGRPQRTVLFEDTFDKQPRWKSTQFQNSGRTLYRDGWYTLQNTTENLAFYMRLNEAGYFPAAVRIEVTIRLNSGPIDRPFGLIVAATDDEFKNAFGVLIRGDGASFIYRWENEVASTEMYLPPHPAIRTGYGATNQLTVEIQDNELIYFINGIQIGRYRAAVRLRGYIGFHTDYPGLDVGFNDLRVTQ
;
A
#
# COMPACT_ATOMS: atom_id res chain seq x y z
N MET A 1 -26.18 -34.44 -3.97
CA MET A 1 -25.27 -33.56 -4.74
C MET A 1 -25.17 -32.13 -4.20
N LEU A 2 -26.25 -31.52 -3.70
CA LEU A 2 -26.23 -30.14 -3.15
C LEU A 2 -25.27 -29.96 -1.95
N ASN A 3 -25.16 -30.96 -1.05
CA ASN A 3 -24.24 -30.91 0.10
C ASN A 3 -22.75 -31.01 -0.28
N ILE A 4 -22.42 -31.55 -1.46
CA ILE A 4 -21.04 -31.65 -1.96
C ILE A 4 -20.59 -30.30 -2.57
N ILE A 5 -21.52 -29.56 -3.17
CA ILE A 5 -21.25 -28.25 -3.78
C ILE A 5 -20.97 -27.18 -2.71
N VAL A 6 -21.64 -27.23 -1.56
CA VAL A 6 -21.38 -26.30 -0.43
C VAL A 6 -20.01 -26.56 0.21
N ALA A 7 -19.57 -27.83 0.29
CA ALA A 7 -18.25 -28.18 0.81
C ALA A 7 -17.10 -27.77 -0.12
N VAL A 8 -17.31 -27.80 -1.44
CA VAL A 8 -16.28 -27.43 -2.44
C VAL A 8 -16.13 -25.91 -2.59
N LEU A 9 -17.20 -25.13 -2.37
CA LEU A 9 -17.12 -23.66 -2.38
C LEU A 9 -16.45 -23.07 -1.12
N GLY A 10 -16.50 -23.77 0.02
CA GLY A 10 -15.80 -23.36 1.24
C GLY A 10 -14.28 -23.58 1.20
N ALA A 11 -13.79 -24.48 0.34
CA ALA A 11 -12.37 -24.82 0.23
C ALA A 11 -11.58 -23.91 -0.74
N LEU A 12 -12.25 -23.02 -1.48
CA LEU A 12 -11.63 -22.16 -2.50
C LEU A 12 -11.29 -20.75 -2.00
N VAL A 13 -11.53 -20.45 -0.72
CA VAL A 13 -11.14 -19.18 -0.06
C VAL A 13 -9.95 -19.41 0.88
N SER A 14 -8.99 -20.22 0.47
CA SER A 14 -7.68 -20.26 1.10
C SER A 14 -6.89 -19.07 0.58
N GLY A 15 -7.17 -17.88 1.13
CA GLY A 15 -6.36 -16.70 0.88
C GLY A 15 -4.91 -17.01 1.20
N SER A 16 -4.01 -16.73 0.27
CA SER A 16 -2.57 -16.71 0.55
C SER A 16 -2.34 -15.70 1.67
N THR A 17 -2.11 -16.20 2.90
CA THR A 17 -1.70 -15.39 4.05
C THR A 17 -0.29 -14.91 3.77
N SER A 18 -0.17 -13.72 3.20
CA SER A 18 1.09 -12.98 3.25
C SER A 18 1.35 -12.68 4.73
N ALA A 19 2.50 -13.10 5.23
CA ALA A 19 3.01 -12.70 6.53
C ALA A 19 3.11 -11.17 6.60
N MET A 20 2.65 -10.58 7.69
CA MET A 20 2.27 -9.18 7.77
C MET A 20 2.36 -8.66 9.21
N LEU A 21 3.03 -7.52 9.38
CA LEU A 21 2.94 -6.74 10.61
C LEU A 21 1.70 -5.83 10.53
N ILE A 22 0.85 -5.90 11.55
CA ILE A 22 -0.43 -5.20 11.61
C ILE A 22 -0.39 -4.22 12.79
N ASN A 23 -0.50 -2.93 12.51
CA ASN A 23 -0.57 -1.92 13.54
C ASN A 23 -1.94 -2.00 14.25
N ARG A 24 -1.95 -2.32 15.54
CA ARG A 24 -3.17 -2.36 16.37
C ARG A 24 -3.44 -1.03 17.07
N GLY A 25 -2.63 0.00 16.79
CA GLY A 25 -2.63 1.26 17.50
C GLY A 25 -2.11 1.10 18.94
N ALA A 26 -1.99 2.23 19.65
CA ALA A 26 -1.49 2.25 21.02
C ALA A 26 -0.18 1.46 21.20
N GLY A 27 0.78 1.60 20.28
CA GLY A 27 2.08 0.93 20.41
C GLY A 27 2.06 -0.61 20.30
N LEU A 28 0.93 -1.23 19.93
CA LEU A 28 0.80 -2.67 19.74
C LEU A 28 0.92 -3.02 18.25
N VAL A 29 1.78 -3.97 17.91
CA VAL A 29 1.95 -4.47 16.54
C VAL A 29 1.80 -5.98 16.53
N TYR A 30 0.78 -6.47 15.85
CA TYR A 30 0.55 -7.90 15.70
C TYR A 30 1.38 -8.44 14.53
N ASP A 31 2.10 -9.53 14.77
CA ASP A 31 2.83 -10.31 13.78
C ASP A 31 2.07 -11.61 13.52
N ASP A 32 1.39 -11.68 12.37
CA ASP A 32 0.57 -12.84 12.02
C ASP A 32 1.41 -14.09 11.69
N TYR A 33 2.68 -13.91 11.33
CA TYR A 33 3.61 -14.99 11.04
C TYR A 33 4.12 -15.60 12.32
N LEU A 34 4.39 -14.84 13.38
CA LEU A 34 4.74 -15.43 14.66
C LEU A 34 3.52 -15.75 15.51
N ASN A 35 2.37 -15.16 15.18
CA ASN A 35 1.17 -15.12 16.01
C ASN A 35 1.48 -14.56 17.41
N ILE A 36 2.15 -13.41 17.45
CA ILE A 36 2.48 -12.67 18.68
C ILE A 36 2.22 -11.18 18.46
N THR A 37 2.08 -10.44 19.56
CA THR A 37 1.99 -8.98 19.55
C THR A 37 3.22 -8.37 20.19
N TRP A 38 3.90 -7.51 19.44
CA TRP A 38 5.05 -6.72 19.86
C TRP A 38 4.60 -5.40 20.50
N LEU A 39 5.38 -4.91 21.47
CA LEU A 39 5.42 -3.46 21.73
C LEU A 39 6.31 -2.78 20.69
N GLN A 40 5.88 -1.63 20.17
CA GLN A 40 6.68 -0.81 19.26
C GLN A 40 7.92 -0.21 19.93
N SER A 41 7.86 0.06 21.23
CA SER A 41 8.98 0.62 21.98
C SER A 41 9.33 -0.26 23.17
N ASP A 42 10.61 -0.36 23.52
CA ASP A 42 11.07 -0.93 24.78
C ASP A 42 10.60 -0.03 25.95
N PRO A 43 9.62 -0.45 26.76
CA PRO A 43 9.12 0.36 27.86
C PRO A 43 10.05 0.34 29.08
N PHE A 44 11.05 -0.54 29.11
CA PHE A 44 11.94 -0.72 30.25
C PHE A 44 13.13 0.23 30.20
N GLY A 45 13.58 0.59 28.98
CA GLY A 45 14.60 1.62 28.71
C GLY A 45 15.94 1.39 29.42
N THR A 46 16.13 0.22 30.04
CA THR A 46 17.28 -0.12 30.86
C THR A 46 17.61 -1.58 30.64
N ALA A 47 18.89 -1.84 30.39
CA ALA A 47 19.41 -3.18 30.31
C ALA A 47 19.44 -3.82 31.72
N ALA A 48 19.11 -5.11 31.80
CA ALA A 48 19.09 -5.88 33.03
C ALA A 48 19.77 -7.24 32.82
N ASP A 49 20.15 -7.89 33.93
CA ASP A 49 20.53 -9.31 33.88
C ASP A 49 19.34 -10.19 33.47
N TRP A 50 19.61 -11.40 33.01
CA TRP A 50 18.58 -12.25 32.40
C TRP A 50 17.46 -12.64 33.38
N ASN A 51 17.80 -12.87 34.65
CA ASN A 51 16.81 -13.23 35.68
C ASN A 51 15.93 -12.02 36.03
N ALA A 52 16.55 -10.84 36.18
CA ALA A 52 15.84 -9.59 36.37
C ALA A 52 14.95 -9.26 35.17
N ALA A 53 15.42 -9.47 33.94
CA ALA A 53 14.66 -9.23 32.71
C ALA A 53 13.39 -10.10 32.64
N ASN A 54 13.51 -11.41 32.89
CA ASN A 54 12.34 -12.30 32.93
C ASN A 54 11.33 -11.86 33.98
N LYS A 55 11.79 -11.49 35.18
CA LYS A 55 10.91 -11.00 36.25
C LYS A 55 10.23 -9.69 35.90
N LEU A 56 10.99 -8.72 35.37
CA LEU A 56 10.48 -7.41 34.98
C LEU A 56 9.36 -7.54 33.94
N VAL A 57 9.54 -8.39 32.94
CA VAL A 57 8.52 -8.59 31.89
C VAL A 57 7.32 -9.37 32.41
N ALA A 58 7.52 -10.39 33.26
CA ALA A 58 6.42 -11.14 33.86
C ALA A 58 5.53 -10.28 34.78
N ASP A 59 6.12 -9.30 35.47
CA ASP A 59 5.39 -8.36 36.34
C ASP A 59 4.85 -7.14 35.55
N PHE A 60 5.17 -7.01 34.25
CA PHE A 60 4.82 -5.85 33.45
C PHE A 60 3.34 -5.84 33.07
N THR A 61 2.72 -4.66 33.14
CA THR A 61 1.36 -4.44 32.63
C THR A 61 1.34 -3.25 31.67
N TYR A 62 0.56 -3.37 30.61
CA TYR A 62 0.42 -2.34 29.58
C TYR A 62 -1.02 -1.87 29.50
N TYR A 63 -1.26 -0.58 29.73
CA TYR A 63 -2.58 0.03 29.56
C TYR A 63 -2.76 0.51 28.12
N ASP A 64 -3.70 -0.10 27.40
CA ASP A 64 -4.14 0.29 26.07
C ASP A 64 -5.26 1.36 26.17
N PRO A 65 -4.95 2.64 25.89
CA PRO A 65 -5.92 3.72 25.99
C PRO A 65 -7.00 3.68 24.89
N LEU A 66 -6.74 3.03 23.75
CA LEU A 66 -7.73 2.94 22.67
C LEU A 66 -8.87 2.01 23.04
N ARG A 67 -8.57 0.98 23.85
CA ARG A 67 -9.53 -0.06 24.25
C ARG A 67 -9.92 0.01 25.71
N ASN A 68 -9.33 0.95 26.47
CA ASN A 68 -9.49 1.07 27.92
C ASN A 68 -9.27 -0.28 28.62
N LYS A 69 -8.18 -0.96 28.27
CA LYS A 69 -7.87 -2.31 28.75
C LYS A 69 -6.41 -2.41 29.18
N THR A 70 -6.17 -3.08 30.29
CA THR A 70 -4.82 -3.42 30.74
C THR A 70 -4.50 -4.86 30.34
N TRP A 71 -3.32 -5.05 29.76
CA TRP A 71 -2.77 -6.35 29.35
C TRP A 71 -1.64 -6.73 30.30
N GLY A 72 -1.60 -7.98 30.77
CA GLY A 72 -0.74 -8.40 31.88
C GLY A 72 0.05 -9.70 31.73
N ASP A 73 0.13 -10.31 30.54
CA ASP A 73 0.80 -11.62 30.35
C ASP A 73 2.00 -11.50 29.42
N TRP A 74 2.84 -10.49 29.66
CA TRP A 74 4.00 -10.21 28.83
C TRP A 74 5.12 -11.21 29.09
N ARG A 75 5.92 -11.49 28.05
CA ARG A 75 7.11 -12.34 28.14
C ARG A 75 8.24 -11.81 27.26
N LEU A 76 9.46 -12.27 27.54
CA LEU A 76 10.56 -12.11 26.59
C LEU A 76 10.30 -12.94 25.31
N PRO A 77 10.88 -12.52 24.16
CA PRO A 77 10.90 -13.29 22.93
C PRO A 77 11.54 -14.65 23.12
N LYS A 78 11.16 -15.64 22.33
CA LYS A 78 11.64 -17.02 22.45
C LYS A 78 12.55 -17.42 21.30
N VAL A 79 13.43 -18.36 21.62
CA VAL A 79 14.18 -19.17 20.64
C VAL A 79 13.84 -20.65 20.85
N THR A 80 13.60 -21.37 19.76
CA THR A 80 13.38 -22.82 19.72
C THR A 80 14.33 -23.47 18.73
N PRO A 81 14.64 -24.77 18.86
CA PRO A 81 15.59 -25.41 17.97
C PRO A 81 15.05 -25.59 16.54
N VAL A 82 15.82 -25.16 15.53
CA VAL A 82 15.46 -25.25 14.10
C VAL A 82 15.16 -26.69 13.65
N ARG A 83 15.81 -27.69 14.27
CA ARG A 83 15.68 -29.11 13.91
C ARG A 83 15.29 -29.99 15.10
N GLY A 84 14.51 -29.43 16.04
CA GLY A 84 14.04 -30.13 17.24
C GLY A 84 15.08 -30.30 18.35
N VAL A 85 16.37 -30.16 18.04
CA VAL A 85 17.48 -30.08 19.00
C VAL A 85 18.38 -28.90 18.63
N PHE A 86 18.87 -28.18 19.65
CA PHE A 86 19.76 -27.04 19.44
C PHE A 86 21.10 -27.48 18.83
N ASN A 87 21.48 -26.83 17.75
CA ASN A 87 22.77 -26.93 17.09
C ASN A 87 23.58 -25.65 17.33
N TYR A 88 24.60 -25.77 18.18
CA TYR A 88 25.47 -24.67 18.59
C TYR A 88 26.62 -24.39 17.61
N SER A 89 26.70 -25.11 16.50
CA SER A 89 27.68 -24.80 15.45
C SER A 89 27.30 -23.49 14.78
N PHE A 90 28.27 -22.62 14.51
CA PHE A 90 28.01 -21.38 13.80
C PHE A 90 27.51 -21.64 12.37
N SER A 91 26.46 -20.93 11.96
CA SER A 91 26.09 -20.77 10.56
C SER A 91 25.78 -19.31 10.24
N ASN A 92 25.86 -18.97 8.94
CA ASN A 92 25.52 -17.65 8.40
C ASN A 92 24.29 -17.69 7.49
N ASN A 93 23.49 -18.75 7.59
CA ASN A 93 22.33 -18.99 6.74
C ASN A 93 21.13 -19.53 7.53
N GLY A 94 21.16 -19.47 8.86
CA GLY A 94 20.08 -19.94 9.72
C GLY A 94 19.91 -21.47 9.75
N SER A 95 20.86 -22.25 9.22
CA SER A 95 20.79 -23.72 9.23
C SER A 95 21.09 -24.35 10.59
N THR A 96 21.68 -23.58 11.51
CA THR A 96 21.92 -23.89 12.92
C THR A 96 21.31 -22.83 13.81
N ASP A 97 21.29 -23.04 15.12
CA ASP A 97 20.68 -22.11 16.08
C ASP A 97 21.65 -21.01 16.56
N TYR A 98 22.91 -21.05 16.13
CA TYR A 98 23.93 -20.09 16.54
C TYR A 98 24.55 -19.42 15.31
N GLY A 99 24.62 -18.08 15.33
CA GLY A 99 25.26 -17.27 14.29
C GLY A 99 24.31 -16.27 13.64
N THR A 100 24.40 -16.14 12.32
CA THR A 100 23.61 -15.20 11.49
C THR A 100 22.73 -15.98 10.51
N ALA A 101 21.76 -15.30 9.91
CA ALA A 101 20.81 -15.93 9.01
C ALA A 101 20.71 -15.20 7.67
N ASP A 102 20.06 -15.85 6.70
CA ASP A 102 19.68 -15.19 5.47
C ASP A 102 18.43 -14.30 5.69
N THR A 103 17.90 -13.72 4.61
CA THR A 103 16.73 -12.82 4.65
C THR A 103 15.47 -13.44 5.27
N GLY A 104 15.39 -14.76 5.45
CA GLY A 104 14.29 -15.41 6.16
C GLY A 104 14.47 -15.55 7.68
N GLY A 105 15.66 -15.21 8.19
CA GLY A 105 16.03 -15.43 9.59
C GLY A 105 16.05 -16.92 9.94
N TRP A 106 15.64 -17.24 11.16
CA TRP A 106 15.36 -18.62 11.60
C TRP A 106 13.85 -18.95 11.49
N GLY A 107 13.08 -18.14 10.78
CA GLY A 107 11.62 -18.24 10.77
C GLY A 107 11.02 -18.19 12.17
N ARG A 108 10.06 -19.09 12.47
CA ARG A 108 9.40 -19.18 13.79
C ARG A 108 10.31 -19.69 14.92
N HIS A 109 11.55 -20.06 14.62
CA HIS A 109 12.49 -20.57 15.61
C HIS A 109 13.21 -19.47 16.39
N SER A 110 13.19 -18.24 15.90
CA SER A 110 13.74 -17.07 16.59
C SER A 110 12.81 -15.90 16.41
N GLU A 111 12.09 -15.49 17.45
CA GLU A 111 11.12 -14.38 17.33
C GLU A 111 11.84 -13.06 17.00
N LEU A 112 12.97 -12.76 17.67
CA LEU A 112 13.78 -11.57 17.36
C LEU A 112 14.49 -11.69 16.01
N GLY A 113 14.95 -12.89 15.64
CA GLY A 113 15.53 -13.12 14.32
C GLY A 113 14.51 -12.94 13.18
N ALA A 114 13.28 -13.38 13.40
CA ALA A 114 12.14 -13.13 12.52
C ALA A 114 11.89 -11.64 12.34
N MET A 115 11.75 -10.90 13.45
CA MET A 115 11.58 -9.43 13.41
C MET A 115 12.72 -8.76 12.64
N TYR A 116 13.97 -9.13 12.93
CA TYR A 116 15.15 -8.53 12.33
C TYR A 116 15.26 -8.80 10.82
N TYR A 117 15.29 -10.07 10.42
CA TYR A 117 15.60 -10.47 9.05
C TYR A 117 14.38 -10.43 8.13
N ARG A 118 13.26 -11.01 8.58
CA ARG A 118 12.05 -11.15 7.75
C ARG A 118 11.28 -9.84 7.73
N ASP A 119 10.90 -9.35 8.91
CA ASP A 119 9.93 -8.27 8.99
C ASP A 119 10.57 -6.93 8.61
N LEU A 120 11.73 -6.63 9.20
CA LEU A 120 12.45 -5.37 8.95
C LEU A 120 13.35 -5.44 7.71
N GLY A 121 13.65 -6.64 7.19
CA GLY A 121 14.53 -6.79 6.03
C GLY A 121 15.97 -6.33 6.30
N ASN A 122 16.44 -6.51 7.54
CA ASN A 122 17.83 -6.25 7.91
C ASN A 122 18.77 -7.34 7.41
N LEU A 123 20.05 -7.01 7.30
CA LEU A 123 21.11 -7.94 6.89
C LEU A 123 22.03 -8.21 8.08
N GLY A 124 22.39 -9.48 8.27
CA GLY A 124 23.34 -9.90 9.29
C GLY A 124 24.79 -9.53 8.94
N HIS A 125 25.64 -9.54 9.96
CA HIS A 125 27.07 -9.26 9.83
C HIS A 125 27.79 -10.28 8.94
N CYS A 126 27.46 -11.56 9.08
CA CYS A 126 27.89 -12.59 8.15
C CYS A 126 26.70 -12.99 7.27
N MET A 127 26.94 -13.10 5.97
CA MET A 127 25.96 -13.57 5.01
C MET A 127 26.48 -14.82 4.30
N PRO A 128 25.59 -15.74 3.87
CA PRO A 128 26.02 -16.91 3.14
C PRO A 128 26.64 -16.47 1.82
N TYR A 129 27.74 -17.11 1.41
CA TYR A 129 28.29 -16.91 0.08
C TYR A 129 27.23 -17.30 -0.95
N ARG A 130 26.74 -16.31 -1.70
CA ARG A 130 25.86 -16.52 -2.84
C ARG A 130 26.73 -16.46 -4.11
N PRO A 131 26.81 -17.54 -4.92
CA PRO A 131 27.47 -17.48 -6.22
C PRO A 131 26.91 -16.29 -7.02
N GLY A 132 27.78 -15.35 -7.41
CA GLY A 132 27.37 -14.13 -8.12
C GLY A 132 27.05 -12.90 -7.26
N GLN A 133 27.51 -12.83 -5.99
CA GLN A 133 27.71 -11.53 -5.33
C GLN A 133 29.16 -11.05 -5.55
N PRO A 134 29.40 -9.73 -5.71
CA PRO A 134 30.75 -9.20 -5.94
C PRO A 134 31.67 -9.65 -4.81
N TYR A 135 32.61 -10.50 -5.21
CA TYR A 135 33.61 -11.13 -4.38
C TYR A 135 34.64 -10.08 -4.00
N PHE A 136 34.54 -9.52 -2.79
CA PHE A 136 35.66 -8.81 -2.19
C PHE A 136 36.55 -9.87 -1.54
N ASP A 137 37.77 -10.00 -2.06
CA ASP A 137 38.77 -11.02 -1.69
C ASP A 137 38.90 -11.23 -0.17
N ALA A 138 38.40 -12.37 0.31
CA ALA A 138 38.74 -12.91 1.63
C ALA A 138 38.97 -14.42 1.50
N ILE A 139 40.20 -14.76 1.12
CA ILE A 139 40.99 -15.95 1.44
C ILE A 139 40.17 -17.15 1.99
N GLY A 140 39.61 -17.96 1.09
CA GLY A 140 39.65 -19.43 1.19
C GLY A 140 38.97 -20.16 2.37
N SER A 141 38.00 -19.58 3.09
CA SER A 141 37.37 -20.26 4.25
C SER A 141 35.84 -20.14 4.34
N GLY A 142 35.08 -20.40 3.26
CA GLY A 142 33.68 -20.89 3.34
C GLY A 142 32.60 -20.04 4.04
N SER A 143 32.94 -18.91 4.67
CA SER A 143 32.07 -18.00 5.40
C SER A 143 32.61 -16.58 5.25
N ILE A 144 31.88 -15.68 4.57
CA ILE A 144 32.25 -14.27 4.52
C ILE A 144 31.69 -13.60 5.77
N CYS A 145 32.33 -13.85 6.91
CA CYS A 145 32.30 -12.89 8.01
C CYS A 145 33.40 -11.88 7.67
N GLY A 146 33.05 -10.88 6.86
CA GLY A 146 34.05 -9.92 6.40
C GLY A 146 34.69 -9.24 7.60
N ASP A 147 36.02 -9.14 7.60
CA ASP A 147 36.75 -8.07 8.26
C ASP A 147 36.31 -6.75 7.60
N TRP A 148 35.06 -6.34 7.82
CA TRP A 148 34.60 -5.02 7.46
C TRP A 148 35.47 -4.07 8.28
N PRO A 149 36.30 -3.20 7.67
CA PRO A 149 36.90 -2.12 8.42
C PRO A 149 35.72 -1.34 8.98
N ILE A 150 35.57 -1.36 10.31
CA ILE A 150 34.45 -0.84 11.11
C ILE A 150 34.22 0.68 10.86
N TRP A 151 34.99 1.29 9.96
CA TRP A 151 35.16 2.72 9.77
C TRP A 151 34.90 3.23 8.34
N TRP A 152 34.62 2.39 7.33
CA TRP A 152 34.51 2.89 5.93
C TRP A 152 33.41 2.30 5.05
N SER A 153 32.44 1.59 5.61
CA SER A 153 31.20 1.28 4.88
C SER A 153 30.01 1.60 5.77
N PRO A 154 28.97 2.29 5.28
CA PRO A 154 27.75 2.43 6.04
C PRO A 154 27.25 1.01 6.30
N LYS A 155 27.25 0.57 7.56
CA LYS A 155 26.43 -0.58 7.96
C LYS A 155 25.08 -0.36 7.29
N PRO A 156 24.52 -1.30 6.50
CA PRO A 156 23.15 -1.14 6.02
C PRO A 156 22.32 -0.85 7.26
N GLY A 157 21.83 0.39 7.35
CA GLY A 157 21.36 0.95 8.61
C GLY A 157 20.33 0.02 9.21
N LEU A 158 20.41 -0.22 10.51
CA LEU A 158 19.41 -0.98 11.24
C LEU A 158 18.04 -0.38 10.89
N LYS A 159 17.27 -1.11 10.08
CA LYS A 159 15.92 -0.73 9.69
C LYS A 159 15.05 -0.95 10.90
N ASN A 160 14.48 0.17 11.34
CA ASN A 160 13.57 0.24 12.46
C ASN A 160 12.13 0.49 11.99
N ALA A 161 11.91 0.69 10.69
CA ALA A 161 10.61 1.07 10.15
C ALA A 161 10.20 0.20 8.98
N VAL A 162 8.91 -0.15 8.94
CA VAL A 162 8.22 -0.81 7.82
C VAL A 162 6.86 -0.15 7.62
N TYR A 163 6.16 -0.52 6.55
CA TYR A 163 4.78 -0.10 6.33
C TYR A 163 3.84 -1.28 6.57
N ASP A 164 2.75 -1.02 7.27
CA ASP A 164 1.64 -1.94 7.38
C ASP A 164 0.85 -2.02 6.05
N PRO A 165 -0.14 -2.92 5.93
CA PRO A 165 -0.89 -3.16 4.69
C PRO A 165 -1.74 -1.97 4.27
N ASP A 166 -2.14 -1.17 5.25
CA ASP A 166 -2.92 0.04 5.06
C ASP A 166 -1.99 1.23 4.71
N GLY A 167 -0.67 1.01 4.68
CA GLY A 167 0.35 1.98 4.32
C GLY A 167 0.83 2.84 5.49
N ALA A 168 0.42 2.55 6.72
CA ALA A 168 0.89 3.27 7.90
C ALA A 168 2.30 2.79 8.29
N ALA A 169 3.19 3.74 8.62
CA ALA A 169 4.52 3.41 9.10
C ALA A 169 4.42 2.73 10.49
N ILE A 170 5.05 1.57 10.63
CA ILE A 170 5.34 0.90 11.89
C ILE A 170 6.81 1.15 12.19
N GLU A 171 7.07 1.90 13.25
CA GLU A 171 8.43 2.15 13.74
C GLU A 171 8.65 1.39 15.04
N PHE A 172 9.69 0.56 15.08
CA PHE A 172 10.19 -0.09 16.28
C PHE A 172 11.38 0.70 16.84
N ALA A 173 11.39 0.96 18.15
CA ALA A 173 12.50 1.63 18.82
C ALA A 173 13.67 0.67 19.11
N ILE A 174 14.22 0.03 18.07
CA ILE A 174 15.31 -0.95 18.21
C ILE A 174 16.65 -0.22 18.30
N GLU A 175 17.43 -0.58 19.31
CA GLU A 175 18.80 -0.14 19.48
C GLU A 175 19.78 -1.21 18.95
N PRO A 176 20.97 -0.83 18.44
CA PRO A 176 21.98 -1.77 17.99
C PRO A 176 22.73 -2.38 19.18
N VAL A 177 22.02 -3.14 20.01
CA VAL A 177 22.48 -3.74 21.27
C VAL A 177 21.99 -5.19 21.38
N VAL A 178 22.38 -5.87 22.46
CA VAL A 178 21.95 -7.24 22.76
C VAL A 178 20.62 -7.24 23.48
N TYR A 179 19.66 -8.02 22.98
CA TYR A 179 18.35 -8.25 23.60
C TYR A 179 18.25 -9.68 24.14
N TRP A 180 17.67 -9.81 25.33
CA TRP A 180 17.41 -11.11 25.94
C TRP A 180 16.25 -11.85 25.28
N THR A 181 16.35 -13.18 25.28
CA THR A 181 15.24 -14.08 24.97
C THR A 181 14.86 -14.86 26.23
N ALA A 182 13.64 -15.38 26.33
CA ALA A 182 13.17 -16.21 27.44
C ALA A 182 13.86 -17.60 27.49
N THR A 183 14.71 -17.94 26.52
CA THR A 183 15.24 -19.30 26.38
C THR A 183 16.62 -19.41 27.03
N ALA A 184 16.74 -20.20 28.10
CA ALA A 184 18.02 -20.54 28.70
C ALA A 184 18.91 -21.36 27.74
N PHE A 185 20.23 -21.24 27.85
CA PHE A 185 21.18 -21.99 27.05
C PHE A 185 21.30 -23.42 27.59
N SER A 186 20.65 -24.38 26.93
CA SER A 186 20.47 -25.74 27.45
C SER A 186 21.74 -26.46 27.97
N PRO A 187 22.96 -26.26 27.42
CA PRO A 187 24.16 -26.90 27.97
C PRO A 187 24.54 -26.39 29.36
N TYR A 188 24.24 -25.12 29.67
CA TYR A 188 24.54 -24.45 30.93
C TYR A 188 23.38 -23.51 31.30
N PRO A 189 22.21 -24.06 31.65
CA PRO A 189 20.97 -23.30 31.75
C PRO A 189 20.92 -22.36 32.95
N ASP A 190 21.82 -22.52 33.92
CA ASP A 190 21.95 -21.64 35.10
C ASP A 190 22.93 -20.47 34.86
N ASP A 191 23.81 -20.60 33.87
CA ASP A 191 24.91 -19.65 33.64
C ASP A 191 24.70 -18.79 32.38
N PHE A 192 24.02 -19.34 31.37
CA PHE A 192 23.88 -18.71 30.05
C PHE A 192 22.43 -18.72 29.55
N ALA A 193 22.10 -17.74 28.73
CA ALA A 193 20.82 -17.64 28.03
C ALA A 193 21.00 -17.19 26.59
N TRP A 194 20.05 -17.54 25.73
CA TRP A 194 19.99 -17.07 24.36
C TRP A 194 19.69 -15.57 24.32
N ALA A 195 20.37 -14.89 23.40
CA ALA A 195 20.25 -13.47 23.17
C ALA A 195 20.35 -13.17 21.67
N PHE A 196 19.89 -12.00 21.28
CA PHE A 196 19.98 -11.52 19.90
C PHE A 196 20.74 -10.19 19.87
N ASP A 197 21.85 -10.15 19.14
CA ASP A 197 22.64 -8.95 18.92
C ASP A 197 22.10 -8.20 17.69
N MET A 198 21.33 -7.13 17.93
CA MET A 198 20.76 -6.31 16.87
C MET A 198 21.82 -5.53 16.09
N ALA A 199 23.02 -5.29 16.67
CA ALA A 199 24.09 -4.59 15.97
C ALA A 199 24.68 -5.42 14.81
N ASN A 200 24.58 -6.75 14.94
CA ASN A 200 25.19 -7.72 14.03
C ASN A 200 24.16 -8.68 13.39
N GLY A 201 22.89 -8.64 13.81
CA GLY A 201 21.88 -9.62 13.42
C GLY A 201 22.21 -11.03 13.90
N GLU A 202 22.93 -11.17 15.02
CA GLU A 202 23.46 -12.46 15.45
C GLU A 202 22.60 -13.08 16.56
N GLN A 203 22.16 -14.32 16.36
CA GLN A 203 21.63 -15.14 17.44
C GLN A 203 22.79 -15.82 18.17
N THR A 204 22.93 -15.51 19.45
CA THR A 204 24.07 -15.92 20.28
C THR A 204 23.60 -16.30 21.68
N PHE A 205 24.51 -16.72 22.55
CA PHE A 205 24.25 -16.91 23.96
C PHE A 205 25.24 -16.12 24.80
N LYS A 206 24.78 -15.59 25.93
CA LYS A 206 25.55 -14.71 26.82
C LYS A 206 25.36 -15.16 28.27
N SER A 207 26.31 -14.81 29.14
CA SER A 207 26.16 -15.08 30.57
C SER A 207 24.93 -14.35 31.10
N GLN A 208 24.11 -15.03 31.90
CA GLN A 208 22.89 -14.47 32.49
C GLN A 208 23.16 -13.26 33.40
N THR A 209 24.40 -13.06 33.86
CA THR A 209 24.82 -11.94 34.71
C THR A 209 25.15 -10.66 33.93
N LEU A 210 25.25 -10.74 32.60
CA LEU A 210 25.49 -9.56 31.77
C LEU A 210 24.23 -8.72 31.66
N SER A 211 24.39 -7.42 31.43
CA SER A 211 23.27 -6.54 31.17
C SER A 211 22.85 -6.63 29.70
N GLY A 212 21.56 -6.87 29.44
CA GLY A 212 20.97 -6.94 28.11
C GLY A 212 19.60 -6.25 28.08
N HIS A 213 19.22 -5.75 26.91
CA HIS A 213 17.96 -5.05 26.72
C HIS A 213 16.78 -6.02 26.69
N ILE A 214 15.60 -5.45 26.94
CA ILE A 214 14.36 -6.18 27.12
C ILE A 214 13.42 -5.77 26.00
N TRP A 215 12.85 -6.74 25.30
CA TRP A 215 11.71 -6.50 24.43
C TRP A 215 10.56 -7.34 24.95
N ALA A 216 9.38 -6.75 25.15
CA ALA A 216 8.22 -7.51 25.61
C ALA A 216 7.32 -7.89 24.44
N VAL A 217 6.83 -9.14 24.48
CA VAL A 217 5.85 -9.69 23.53
C VAL A 217 4.73 -10.40 24.27
N MET A 218 3.57 -10.52 23.63
CA MET A 218 2.46 -11.37 24.08
C MET A 218 2.10 -12.37 22.99
N ASP A 219 1.65 -13.56 23.39
CA ASP A 219 1.14 -14.55 22.46
C ASP A 219 -0.23 -14.13 21.90
N GLY A 220 -0.43 -14.32 20.59
CA GLY A 220 -1.67 -14.03 19.89
C GLY A 220 -1.86 -12.58 19.45
N ASP A 221 -3.04 -12.34 18.88
CA ASP A 221 -3.48 -11.05 18.33
C ASP A 221 -4.09 -10.16 19.41
N VAL A 222 -3.22 -9.44 20.12
CA VAL A 222 -3.61 -8.54 21.19
C VAL A 222 -3.94 -7.17 20.62
N GLY A 223 -5.08 -6.63 21.01
CA GLY A 223 -5.63 -5.42 20.42
C GLY A 223 -6.45 -5.68 19.16
N ALA A 224 -6.72 -6.93 18.78
CA ALA A 224 -7.85 -7.19 17.90
C ALA A 224 -9.13 -6.60 18.53
N THR A 225 -9.77 -5.65 17.84
CA THR A 225 -11.17 -5.37 18.17
C THR A 225 -11.93 -6.64 17.84
N PRO A 226 -12.82 -7.13 18.72
CA PRO A 226 -13.64 -8.28 18.37
C PRO A 226 -14.31 -7.94 17.04
N SER A 227 -14.08 -8.77 16.02
CA SER A 227 -14.81 -8.65 14.77
C SER A 227 -16.27 -8.71 15.18
N ILE A 228 -16.94 -7.56 15.13
CA ILE A 228 -18.38 -7.52 15.28
C ILE A 228 -18.84 -8.45 14.16
N PRO A 229 -19.44 -9.62 14.46
CA PRO A 229 -19.82 -10.55 13.40
C PRO A 229 -20.80 -9.78 12.56
N GLU A 230 -20.40 -9.35 11.35
CA GLU A 230 -21.23 -8.47 10.55
C GLU A 230 -22.56 -9.19 10.30
N PRO A 231 -23.66 -8.79 10.96
CA PRO A 231 -24.92 -9.50 10.77
C PRO A 231 -25.45 -9.26 9.34
N GLY A 232 -24.94 -8.22 8.66
CA GLY A 232 -25.40 -7.79 7.35
C GLY A 232 -24.93 -8.67 6.20
N SER A 233 -23.65 -9.05 6.13
CA SER A 233 -23.09 -9.72 4.95
C SER A 233 -23.58 -11.17 4.83
N LEU A 234 -23.68 -11.91 5.94
CA LEU A 234 -24.28 -13.25 5.96
C LEU A 234 -25.78 -13.22 5.67
N VAL A 235 -26.53 -12.26 6.23
CA VAL A 235 -27.96 -12.10 5.94
C VAL A 235 -28.19 -11.70 4.48
N LEU A 236 -27.34 -10.86 3.90
CA LEU A 236 -27.44 -10.47 2.49
C LEU A 236 -27.12 -11.63 1.55
N VAL A 237 -26.11 -12.45 1.86
CA VAL A 237 -25.80 -13.67 1.10
C VAL A 237 -26.94 -14.68 1.21
N LEU A 238 -27.49 -14.91 2.41
CA LEU A 238 -28.63 -15.81 2.60
C LEU A 238 -29.91 -15.27 1.93
N ALA A 239 -30.14 -13.96 1.97
CA ALA A 239 -31.26 -13.32 1.28
C ALA A 239 -31.12 -13.43 -0.25
N ALA A 240 -29.92 -13.24 -0.79
CA ALA A 240 -29.64 -13.41 -2.21
C ALA A 240 -29.84 -14.86 -2.68
N LEU A 241 -29.40 -15.83 -1.88
CA LEU A 241 -29.62 -17.26 -2.14
C LEU A 241 -31.11 -17.62 -2.06
N ALA A 242 -31.85 -17.09 -1.09
CA ALA A 242 -33.30 -17.28 -0.98
C ALA A 242 -34.05 -16.69 -2.17
N ALA A 243 -33.68 -15.48 -2.62
CA ALA A 243 -34.26 -14.84 -3.79
C ALA A 243 -34.00 -15.64 -5.09
N ALA A 244 -32.79 -16.16 -5.27
CA ALA A 244 -32.44 -17.02 -6.41
C ALA A 244 -33.23 -18.35 -6.40
N SER A 245 -33.48 -18.90 -5.21
CA SER A 245 -34.29 -20.11 -5.02
C SER A 245 -35.76 -19.91 -5.38
N PHE A 246 -36.31 -18.72 -5.11
CA PHE A 246 -37.69 -18.38 -5.48
C PHE A 246 -37.83 -18.05 -6.98
N ALA A 247 -36.84 -17.39 -7.59
CA ALA A 247 -36.85 -17.05 -9.01
C ALA A 247 -36.76 -18.27 -9.94
N THR A 248 -36.17 -19.38 -9.47
CA THR A 248 -36.06 -20.63 -10.24
C THR A 248 -37.32 -21.50 -10.19
N ARG A 249 -38.21 -21.30 -9.20
CA ARG A 249 -39.48 -22.06 -9.09
C ARG A 249 -40.61 -21.54 -9.99
N THR A 250 -40.53 -20.32 -10.52
CA THR A 250 -41.63 -19.69 -11.27
C THR A 250 -41.64 -19.97 -12.78
N ARG A 251 -40.77 -20.85 -13.31
CA ARG A 251 -40.66 -21.10 -14.77
C ARG A 251 -41.10 -22.49 -15.27
N ILE A 252 -41.83 -23.28 -14.48
CA ILE A 252 -42.41 -24.54 -14.97
C ILE A 252 -43.92 -24.55 -14.72
N LEU A 253 -44.65 -23.83 -15.57
CA LEU A 253 -46.04 -24.16 -15.90
C LEU A 253 -46.12 -24.14 -17.43
N VAL A 254 -45.81 -25.27 -18.03
CA VAL A 254 -46.09 -25.55 -19.44
C VAL A 254 -47.56 -25.93 -19.52
N ALA A 255 -48.38 -25.06 -20.13
CA ALA A 255 -49.76 -25.33 -20.45
C ALA A 255 -49.83 -26.27 -21.67
N GLN A 256 -50.63 -27.33 -21.57
CA GLN A 256 -51.08 -28.12 -22.72
C GLN A 256 -52.17 -27.34 -23.50
N PRO A 257 -52.29 -27.49 -24.83
CA PRO A 257 -53.39 -26.94 -25.59
C PRO A 257 -54.51 -27.98 -25.70
N ASP A 258 -55.74 -27.59 -25.34
CA ASP A 258 -56.95 -28.28 -25.78
C ASP A 258 -57.94 -27.29 -26.39
N GLU A 259 -58.61 -27.80 -27.43
CA GLU A 259 -59.43 -27.13 -28.42
C GLU A 259 -60.79 -26.62 -27.90
N ALA A 260 -61.37 -25.74 -28.72
CA ALA A 260 -62.53 -24.89 -28.51
C ALA A 260 -63.90 -25.60 -28.42
N SER A 261 -64.86 -25.02 -27.68
CA SER A 261 -66.28 -24.97 -28.07
C SER A 261 -67.16 -23.98 -27.25
N CYS A 262 -67.64 -22.94 -27.93
CA CYS A 262 -68.93 -22.22 -27.92
C CYS A 262 -69.92 -22.10 -26.72
N LYS A 263 -70.38 -20.84 -26.53
CA LYS A 263 -71.73 -20.27 -26.23
C LYS A 263 -72.08 -19.71 -24.81
N THR A 264 -72.68 -18.50 -24.85
CA THR A 264 -73.11 -17.44 -23.88
C THR A 264 -74.31 -17.78 -22.93
N PRO A 265 -74.86 -16.93 -22.01
CA PRO A 265 -74.63 -15.49 -21.61
C PRO A 265 -74.60 -15.11 -20.08
N ILE A 266 -74.30 -13.82 -19.81
CA ILE A 266 -74.27 -12.91 -18.60
C ILE A 266 -75.54 -12.96 -17.67
N PRO A 267 -75.67 -12.46 -16.37
CA PRO A 267 -74.97 -11.43 -15.49
C PRO A 267 -74.84 -11.80 -13.96
N PRO A 268 -74.65 -10.87 -12.96
CA PRO A 268 -74.03 -9.53 -12.88
C PRO A 268 -72.89 -9.41 -11.81
N ALA A 269 -72.26 -8.23 -11.75
CA ALA A 269 -71.22 -7.80 -10.80
C ALA A 269 -71.69 -7.73 -9.31
N PRO A 270 -70.74 -7.61 -8.35
CA PRO A 270 -70.54 -6.28 -7.78
C PRO A 270 -69.08 -5.88 -7.40
N ALA A 271 -68.82 -4.58 -7.62
CA ALA A 271 -68.16 -3.57 -6.79
C ALA A 271 -66.86 -3.81 -5.99
N SER A 272 -66.03 -2.75 -6.06
CA SER A 272 -65.02 -2.25 -5.08
C SER A 272 -63.65 -2.95 -5.07
N ASP A 273 -62.49 -2.28 -4.95
CA ASP A 273 -62.15 -0.89 -4.63
C ASP A 273 -60.86 -0.46 -5.34
N HIS A 274 -60.85 0.76 -5.87
CA HIS A 274 -59.65 1.52 -6.17
C HIS A 274 -59.07 2.04 -4.86
N ASN A 275 -57.88 1.56 -4.48
CA ASN A 275 -56.79 2.34 -3.87
C ASN A 275 -55.77 1.39 -3.24
N SER A 276 -54.80 0.93 -4.04
CA SER A 276 -53.54 0.48 -3.46
C SER A 276 -52.36 0.97 -4.32
N LEU A 277 -51.37 1.50 -3.61
CA LEU A 277 -50.07 1.96 -4.11
C LEU A 277 -49.33 0.87 -4.93
N GLN A 278 -49.75 -0.39 -4.83
CA GLN A 278 -49.23 -1.51 -5.60
C GLN A 278 -49.62 -1.46 -7.09
N GLY A 279 -50.80 -0.93 -7.45
CA GLY A 279 -51.23 -0.85 -8.86
C GLY A 279 -50.39 0.10 -9.71
N ALA A 280 -49.93 1.20 -9.11
CA ALA A 280 -49.08 2.18 -9.79
C ALA A 280 -47.64 1.68 -10.02
N ILE A 281 -47.10 0.89 -9.07
CA ILE A 281 -45.75 0.33 -9.15
C ILE A 281 -45.69 -0.78 -10.22
N ILE A 282 -46.71 -1.62 -10.32
CA ILE A 282 -46.79 -2.68 -11.34
C ILE A 282 -46.89 -2.07 -12.75
N HIS A 283 -47.68 -1.00 -12.92
CA HIS A 283 -47.82 -0.33 -14.22
C HIS A 283 -46.53 0.43 -14.64
N ALA A 284 -45.76 0.98 -13.68
CA ALA A 284 -44.47 1.61 -13.96
C ALA A 284 -43.39 0.60 -14.38
N ILE A 285 -43.35 -0.57 -13.74
CA ILE A 285 -42.40 -1.64 -14.05
C ILE A 285 -42.68 -2.25 -15.43
N GLU A 286 -43.95 -2.44 -15.80
CA GLU A 286 -44.31 -2.93 -17.14
C GLU A 286 -44.00 -1.91 -18.25
N THR A 287 -44.17 -0.62 -17.96
CA THR A 287 -43.86 0.46 -18.92
C THR A 287 -42.36 0.58 -19.16
N LEU A 288 -41.54 0.42 -18.12
CA LEU A 288 -40.08 0.42 -18.23
C LEU A 288 -39.56 -0.83 -18.97
N SER A 289 -40.18 -2.00 -18.73
CA SER A 289 -39.85 -3.25 -19.43
C SER A 289 -40.13 -3.17 -20.94
N ARG A 290 -41.22 -2.50 -21.36
CA ARG A 290 -41.53 -2.29 -22.78
C ARG A 290 -40.55 -1.33 -23.46
N ARG A 291 -40.10 -0.28 -22.77
CA ARG A 291 -39.11 0.67 -23.32
C ARG A 291 -37.72 0.06 -23.49
N ILE A 292 -37.30 -0.82 -22.58
CA ILE A 292 -36.01 -1.52 -22.68
C ILE A 292 -36.03 -2.55 -23.83
N ARG A 293 -37.17 -3.23 -24.08
CA ARG A 293 -37.32 -4.16 -25.21
C ARG A 293 -37.33 -3.49 -26.58
N GLN A 294 -37.72 -2.22 -26.67
CA GLN A 294 -37.68 -1.46 -27.93
C GLN A 294 -36.30 -0.87 -28.25
N ALA A 295 -35.36 -0.86 -27.29
CA ALA A 295 -34.03 -0.28 -27.49
C ALA A 295 -32.96 -1.26 -28.00
N PHE A 296 -33.27 -2.56 -28.18
CA PHE A 296 -32.26 -3.59 -28.47
C PHE A 296 -32.39 -4.29 -29.84
N ILE A 297 -33.12 -3.71 -30.78
CA ILE A 297 -33.16 -4.19 -32.18
C ILE A 297 -32.85 -3.02 -33.09
N MET A 298 -31.59 -2.87 -33.53
CA MET A 298 -31.21 -2.25 -34.82
C MET A 298 -29.68 -2.36 -35.07
N HIS A 299 -29.32 -2.70 -36.32
CA HIS A 299 -27.99 -2.91 -36.95
C HIS A 299 -27.40 -4.33 -36.73
N SER A 300 -27.08 -5.16 -37.74
CA SER A 300 -26.49 -4.92 -39.08
C SER A 300 -26.69 -6.17 -39.99
N PRO A 301 -26.61 -6.09 -41.34
CA PRO A 301 -27.06 -7.15 -42.27
C PRO A 301 -25.97 -8.10 -42.82
N SER A 302 -26.41 -9.34 -43.06
CA SER A 302 -26.17 -10.26 -44.20
C SER A 302 -24.82 -10.29 -44.96
N CYS A 303 -24.17 -11.47 -45.05
CA CYS A 303 -23.96 -12.18 -46.33
C CYS A 303 -23.35 -13.61 -46.26
N LYS A 304 -24.05 -14.55 -46.94
CA LYS A 304 -23.72 -15.78 -47.69
C LYS A 304 -22.48 -16.65 -47.34
N LEU A 305 -22.61 -17.95 -47.00
CA LEU A 305 -22.96 -19.17 -47.79
C LEU A 305 -21.81 -19.75 -48.64
N MET A 306 -21.23 -20.88 -48.20
CA MET A 306 -20.85 -22.04 -49.03
C MET A 306 -20.71 -23.30 -48.16
N ALA A 307 -21.15 -24.42 -48.73
CA ALA A 307 -21.32 -25.74 -48.11
C ALA A 307 -20.21 -26.73 -48.50
N THR A 308 -19.92 -27.71 -47.65
CA THR A 308 -19.89 -29.19 -47.95
C THR A 308 -19.46 -29.99 -46.69
N PRO A 309 -19.76 -31.31 -46.59
CA PRO A 309 -20.16 -31.95 -45.34
C PRO A 309 -19.16 -33.00 -44.77
N THR A 310 -19.62 -33.68 -43.70
CA THR A 310 -19.13 -34.93 -43.02
C THR A 310 -18.07 -34.66 -41.92
N ILE A 311 -18.13 -35.13 -40.65
CA ILE A 311 -18.62 -36.36 -40.00
C ILE A 311 -19.08 -36.06 -38.53
N TYR A 312 -20.04 -36.86 -38.05
CA TYR A 312 -20.59 -36.97 -36.68
C TYR A 312 -19.57 -37.01 -35.52
N MET A 313 -19.82 -36.26 -34.43
CA MET A 313 -19.88 -36.79 -33.05
C MET A 313 -20.53 -35.79 -32.08
N GLN A 314 -21.31 -36.33 -31.15
CA GLN A 314 -22.24 -35.65 -30.23
C GLN A 314 -21.53 -35.08 -28.99
N HIS A 315 -21.99 -33.92 -28.50
CA HIS A 315 -22.35 -33.56 -27.09
C HIS A 315 -22.43 -32.02 -26.92
N PRO A 316 -23.53 -31.44 -26.38
CA PRO A 316 -23.59 -30.00 -26.12
C PRO A 316 -23.56 -29.67 -24.61
N LEU A 317 -22.72 -28.70 -24.23
CA LEU A 317 -22.91 -27.76 -23.11
C LEU A 317 -21.95 -26.59 -23.33
N PRO A 318 -22.44 -25.39 -23.70
CA PRO A 318 -22.14 -24.23 -22.84
C PRO A 318 -23.19 -23.09 -22.94
N TYR A 319 -23.99 -22.86 -21.89
CA TYR A 319 -24.68 -21.58 -21.69
C TYR A 319 -24.92 -21.36 -20.19
N LEU A 320 -23.86 -21.15 -19.40
CA LEU A 320 -24.00 -20.73 -18.00
C LEU A 320 -22.74 -20.05 -17.46
N CYS A 321 -22.22 -19.01 -18.13
CA CYS A 321 -21.10 -18.23 -17.59
C CYS A 321 -21.24 -16.69 -17.73
N SER A 322 -22.38 -16.17 -18.21
CA SER A 322 -22.45 -14.76 -18.65
C SER A 322 -23.30 -13.84 -17.77
N THR A 323 -23.89 -14.29 -16.66
CA THR A 323 -24.85 -13.47 -15.88
C THR A 323 -24.50 -13.22 -14.42
N ILE A 324 -23.40 -13.79 -13.88
CA ILE A 324 -23.03 -13.60 -12.46
C ILE A 324 -22.13 -12.36 -12.24
N ALA A 325 -21.60 -11.74 -13.30
CA ALA A 325 -20.61 -10.66 -13.18
C ALA A 325 -21.16 -9.24 -12.91
N ILE A 326 -22.47 -9.01 -12.81
CA ILE A 326 -23.03 -7.62 -12.85
C ILE A 326 -23.60 -7.12 -11.51
N VAL A 327 -23.68 -7.93 -10.44
CA VAL A 327 -24.41 -7.53 -9.20
C VAL A 327 -23.52 -7.29 -7.97
N LEU A 328 -22.20 -7.51 -8.03
CA LEU A 328 -21.30 -7.41 -6.86
C LEU A 328 -20.33 -6.22 -6.86
N ILE A 329 -20.63 -5.13 -7.58
CA ILE A 329 -19.81 -3.91 -7.57
C ILE A 329 -20.73 -2.72 -7.39
N PRO A 330 -21.21 -2.46 -6.15
CA PRO A 330 -20.73 -1.25 -5.49
C PRO A 330 -20.81 -1.35 -3.94
N GLN A 331 -19.85 -1.98 -3.26
CA GLN A 331 -19.68 -1.77 -1.80
C GLN A 331 -18.23 -1.62 -1.31
N LEU A 332 -17.23 -1.72 -2.19
CA LEU A 332 -15.85 -1.36 -1.82
C LEU A 332 -15.52 0.01 -2.38
N THR A 333 -15.83 1.05 -1.59
CA THR A 333 -14.97 2.23 -1.35
C THR A 333 -15.68 3.14 -0.35
N ALA A 334 -15.66 2.81 0.93
CA ALA A 334 -15.73 3.86 1.93
C ALA A 334 -14.33 4.49 1.96
N ALA A 335 -14.14 5.60 1.25
CA ALA A 335 -12.91 6.37 1.35
C ALA A 335 -12.76 6.82 2.82
N GLN A 336 -11.88 6.16 3.57
CA GLN A 336 -11.52 6.60 4.90
C GLN A 336 -10.75 7.92 4.77
N VAL A 337 -11.12 8.91 5.57
CA VAL A 337 -10.41 10.18 5.64
C VAL A 337 -9.13 9.93 6.45
N ASP A 338 -7.98 9.94 5.78
CA ASP A 338 -6.67 9.78 6.40
C ASP A 338 -6.22 11.10 7.04
N CYS A 339 -6.22 11.14 8.37
CA CYS A 339 -5.81 12.30 9.15
C CYS A 339 -4.30 12.33 9.46
N SER A 340 -3.55 11.29 9.10
CA SER A 340 -2.10 11.20 9.37
C SER A 340 -1.30 12.32 8.72
N LEU A 341 -1.78 12.81 7.56
CA LEU A 341 -1.22 13.97 6.85
C LEU A 341 -1.26 15.28 7.65
N LEU A 342 -2.09 15.35 8.69
CA LEU A 342 -2.31 16.53 9.51
C LEU A 342 -1.63 16.42 10.89
N ASP A 343 -0.95 15.32 11.20
CA ASP A 343 -0.30 15.11 12.50
C ASP A 343 0.87 16.10 12.70
N PRO A 344 0.85 16.97 13.72
CA PRO A 344 1.93 17.91 14.00
C PRO A 344 3.28 17.25 14.39
N ARG A 345 3.32 15.94 14.70
CA ARG A 345 4.48 15.18 15.24
C ARG A 345 5.10 15.73 16.53
N GLN A 346 4.64 16.88 17.00
CA GLN A 346 5.07 17.55 18.22
C GLN A 346 3.88 17.62 19.18
N SER A 347 4.13 17.28 20.43
CA SER A 347 3.12 17.33 21.49
C SER A 347 3.02 18.73 22.09
N VAL A 348 1.81 19.12 22.51
CA VAL A 348 1.58 20.29 23.34
C VAL A 348 1.45 19.88 24.81
N SER A 349 1.57 20.83 25.74
CA SER A 349 1.37 20.54 27.16
C SER A 349 -0.05 20.01 27.42
N LYS A 350 -0.23 19.19 28.46
CA LYS A 350 -1.54 18.60 28.83
C LYS A 350 -2.64 19.64 29.02
N GLU A 351 -2.30 20.80 29.57
CA GLU A 351 -3.25 21.92 29.75
C GLU A 351 -3.71 22.51 28.41
N LYS A 352 -2.79 22.67 27.45
CA LYS A 352 -3.11 23.16 26.10
C LYS A 352 -3.90 22.12 25.32
N GLU A 353 -3.55 20.84 25.43
CA GLU A 353 -4.28 19.75 24.79
C GLU A 353 -5.76 19.73 25.23
N ALA A 354 -6.04 19.93 26.52
CA ALA A 354 -7.41 20.02 27.03
C ALA A 354 -8.19 21.21 26.45
N LYS A 355 -7.56 22.38 26.33
CA LYS A 355 -8.17 23.59 25.73
C LYS A 355 -8.44 23.41 24.23
N ILE A 356 -7.50 22.81 23.50
CA ILE A 356 -7.66 22.49 22.07
C ILE A 356 -8.81 21.51 21.89
N THR A 357 -8.83 20.42 22.67
CA THR A 357 -9.87 19.39 22.58
C THR A 357 -11.25 19.96 22.83
N GLY A 358 -11.44 20.77 23.87
CA GLY A 358 -12.75 21.39 24.16
C GLY A 358 -13.26 22.33 23.05
N SER A 359 -12.34 23.06 22.41
CA SER A 359 -12.67 23.95 21.29
C SER A 359 -13.05 23.15 20.03
N VAL A 360 -12.29 22.09 19.75
CA VAL A 360 -12.53 21.16 18.63
C VAL A 360 -13.83 20.37 18.80
N GLU A 361 -14.17 19.93 20.02
CA GLU A 361 -15.44 19.27 20.32
C GLU A 361 -16.65 20.18 20.02
N THR A 362 -16.51 21.48 20.29
CA THR A 362 -17.56 22.46 20.00
C THR A 362 -17.77 22.59 18.49
N LEU A 363 -16.70 22.66 17.71
CA LEU A 363 -16.76 22.64 16.24
C LEU A 363 -17.37 21.34 15.71
N PHE A 364 -17.02 20.21 16.31
CA PHE A 364 -17.57 18.90 15.95
C PHE A 364 -19.08 18.83 16.17
N LYS A 365 -19.59 19.37 17.29
CA LYS A 365 -21.04 19.49 17.53
C LYS A 365 -21.74 20.33 16.47
N VAL A 366 -21.12 21.42 16.01
CA VAL A 366 -21.65 22.25 14.91
C VAL A 366 -21.66 21.48 13.59
N ALA A 367 -20.58 20.75 13.29
CA ALA A 367 -20.47 19.93 12.09
C ALA A 367 -21.56 18.85 12.02
N LYS A 368 -21.79 18.16 13.15
CA LYS A 368 -22.84 17.15 13.34
C LYS A 368 -24.24 17.75 13.20
N ALA A 369 -24.46 18.98 13.69
CA ALA A 369 -25.75 19.67 13.58
C ALA A 369 -26.06 20.25 12.18
N GLY A 370 -25.22 20.00 11.17
CA GLY A 370 -25.46 20.57 9.83
C GLY A 370 -24.94 22.00 9.64
N GLY A 371 -24.34 22.62 10.66
CA GLY A 371 -23.92 24.02 10.63
C GLY A 371 -22.75 24.30 9.68
N ASN A 372 -22.58 25.58 9.32
CA ASN A 372 -21.43 26.05 8.55
C ASN A 372 -20.16 26.00 9.44
N VAL A 373 -19.22 25.13 9.06
CA VAL A 373 -17.98 24.86 9.81
C VAL A 373 -16.83 25.75 9.35
N GLU A 374 -16.77 26.16 8.08
CA GLU A 374 -15.59 26.80 7.49
C GLU A 374 -15.19 28.10 8.20
N GLY A 375 -16.17 28.99 8.40
CA GLY A 375 -15.96 30.27 9.08
C GLY A 375 -15.61 30.10 10.56
N ARG A 376 -16.25 29.13 11.22
CA ARG A 376 -16.05 28.86 12.65
C ARG A 376 -14.74 28.13 12.93
N LEU A 377 -14.32 27.23 12.06
CA LEU A 377 -13.05 26.51 12.18
C LEU A 377 -11.89 27.49 12.14
N THR A 378 -11.91 28.44 11.20
CA THR A 378 -10.87 29.47 11.08
C THR A 378 -10.85 30.41 12.30
N GLU A 379 -12.02 30.77 12.82
CA GLU A 379 -12.14 31.65 13.99
C GLU A 379 -11.67 30.96 15.27
N GLU A 380 -12.08 29.72 15.50
CA GLU A 380 -11.64 28.94 16.66
C GLU A 380 -10.14 28.63 16.62
N ILE A 381 -9.60 28.29 15.45
CA ILE A 381 -8.14 28.12 15.29
C ILE A 381 -7.41 29.40 15.70
N LYS A 382 -7.89 30.59 15.27
CA LYS A 382 -7.29 31.87 15.66
C LYS A 382 -7.41 32.14 17.16
N ASN A 383 -8.54 31.79 17.77
CA ASN A 383 -8.73 31.96 19.22
C ASN A 383 -7.75 31.09 20.02
N ILE A 384 -7.54 29.85 19.59
CA ILE A 384 -6.59 28.92 20.22
C ILE A 384 -5.15 29.37 19.96
N GLU A 385 -4.80 29.79 18.74
CA GLU A 385 -3.48 30.35 18.38
C GLU A 385 -3.15 31.62 19.20
N GLY A 386 -4.14 32.50 19.41
CA GLY A 386 -3.98 33.74 20.16
C GLY A 386 -3.66 33.54 21.65
N ALA A 387 -3.98 32.37 22.20
CA ALA A 387 -3.64 31.98 23.56
C ALA A 387 -2.24 31.31 23.67
N ALA A 388 -1.57 31.03 22.55
CA ALA A 388 -0.28 30.37 22.50
C ALA A 388 0.88 31.35 22.23
N ALA A 389 2.10 30.98 22.64
CA ALA A 389 3.29 31.75 22.29
C ALA A 389 3.52 31.69 20.76
N ALA A 390 4.11 32.73 20.17
CA ALA A 390 4.33 32.81 18.72
C ALA A 390 5.10 31.60 18.15
N SER A 391 6.03 31.03 18.91
CA SER A 391 6.79 29.83 18.54
C SER A 391 5.95 28.54 18.51
N GLU A 392 4.79 28.52 19.15
CA GLU A 392 3.93 27.35 19.31
C GLU A 392 2.65 27.41 18.46
N GLN A 393 2.34 28.57 17.87
CA GLN A 393 1.11 28.79 17.10
C GLN A 393 0.92 27.75 15.99
N SER A 394 1.99 27.43 15.25
CA SER A 394 1.96 26.40 14.19
C SER A 394 1.65 25.00 14.72
N ILE A 395 2.19 24.63 15.90
CA ILE A 395 1.98 23.32 16.52
C ILE A 395 0.55 23.21 17.04
N VAL A 396 0.08 24.25 17.73
CA VAL A 396 -1.28 24.34 18.30
C VAL A 396 -2.33 24.29 17.19
N ARG A 397 -2.10 25.00 16.08
CA ARG A 397 -2.95 24.98 14.89
C ARG A 397 -3.07 23.58 14.30
N LEU A 398 -1.94 22.96 13.96
CA LEU A 398 -1.92 21.63 13.35
C LEU A 398 -2.53 20.59 14.29
N ARG A 399 -2.28 20.70 15.61
CA ARG A 399 -2.89 19.81 16.61
C ARG A 399 -4.41 19.95 16.65
N ALA A 400 -4.95 21.17 16.60
CA ALA A 400 -6.39 21.41 16.54
C ALA A 400 -7.04 20.80 15.29
N ILE A 401 -6.39 20.98 14.13
CA ILE A 401 -6.84 20.44 12.85
C ILE A 401 -6.80 18.90 12.86
N TYR A 402 -5.72 18.30 13.38
CA TYR A 402 -5.57 16.86 13.52
C TYR A 402 -6.66 16.22 14.39
N LEU A 403 -6.90 16.79 15.58
CA LEU A 403 -7.94 16.30 16.50
C LEU A 403 -9.34 16.43 15.87
N PHE A 404 -9.61 17.53 15.17
CA PHE A 404 -10.88 17.72 14.48
C PHE A 404 -11.06 16.68 13.37
N CYS A 405 -10.01 16.43 12.59
CA CYS A 405 -10.02 15.40 11.55
C CYS A 405 -10.33 14.02 12.12
N GLY A 406 -9.68 13.63 13.22
CA GLY A 406 -9.95 12.35 13.89
C GLY A 406 -11.40 12.20 14.33
N MET A 407 -12.03 13.27 14.83
CA MET A 407 -13.45 13.24 15.20
C MET A 407 -14.37 13.09 13.97
N ILE A 408 -14.08 13.79 12.88
CA ILE A 408 -14.84 13.69 11.63
C ILE A 408 -14.70 12.30 10.99
N ALA A 409 -13.48 11.77 10.90
CA ALA A 409 -13.17 10.47 10.31
C ALA A 409 -13.95 9.35 11.02
N ASN A 410 -13.94 9.36 12.36
CA ASN A 410 -14.59 8.36 13.20
C ASN A 410 -16.11 8.55 13.38
N SER A 411 -16.69 9.66 12.93
CA SER A 411 -18.13 9.93 13.11
C SER A 411 -19.01 9.17 12.12
N PHE A 412 -19.98 8.38 12.58
CA PHE A 412 -21.00 7.78 11.70
C PHE A 412 -22.15 8.74 11.38
N GLU A 413 -22.22 9.88 12.08
CA GLU A 413 -23.34 10.83 11.98
C GLU A 413 -23.12 11.90 10.91
N ILE A 414 -21.91 11.97 10.36
CA ILE A 414 -21.54 12.90 9.29
C ILE A 414 -21.50 12.11 7.97
N PRO A 415 -22.35 12.44 6.99
CA PRO A 415 -22.33 11.81 5.67
C PRO A 415 -20.96 11.89 4.99
N ILE A 416 -20.60 10.87 4.21
CA ILE A 416 -19.26 10.71 3.59
C ILE A 416 -18.89 11.92 2.72
N ASP A 417 -19.82 12.39 1.89
CA ASP A 417 -19.66 13.59 1.05
C ASP A 417 -19.33 14.83 1.89
N LYS A 418 -19.97 14.95 3.06
CA LYS A 418 -19.69 16.03 4.01
C LYS A 418 -18.33 15.86 4.69
N LYS A 419 -17.90 14.64 5.01
CA LYS A 419 -16.56 14.38 5.56
C LYS A 419 -15.46 14.81 4.60
N VAL A 420 -15.60 14.51 3.30
CA VAL A 420 -14.65 14.90 2.26
C VAL A 420 -14.58 16.43 2.12
N SER A 421 -15.73 17.11 2.14
CA SER A 421 -15.76 18.59 2.11
C SER A 421 -15.09 19.22 3.34
N LEU A 422 -15.35 18.69 4.53
CA LEU A 422 -14.70 19.14 5.77
C LEU A 422 -13.20 18.87 5.77
N PHE A 423 -12.76 17.74 5.20
CA PHE A 423 -11.33 17.43 5.04
C PHE A 423 -10.61 18.41 4.13
N ALA A 424 -11.20 18.76 2.98
CA ALA A 424 -10.64 19.78 2.09
C ALA A 424 -10.51 21.14 2.80
N GLN A 425 -11.49 21.52 3.64
CA GLN A 425 -11.42 22.74 4.44
C GLN A 425 -10.29 22.69 5.49
N MET A 426 -10.08 21.54 6.13
CA MET A 426 -9.00 21.33 7.10
C MET A 426 -7.61 21.45 6.44
N VAL A 427 -7.41 20.89 5.26
CA VAL A 427 -6.16 21.01 4.50
C VAL A 427 -5.90 22.49 4.14
N ASN A 428 -6.90 23.19 3.62
CA ASN A 428 -6.79 24.64 3.33
C ASN A 428 -6.51 25.47 4.59
N ALA A 429 -7.09 25.09 5.73
CA ALA A 429 -6.82 25.72 7.01
C ALA A 429 -5.41 25.39 7.52
N ALA A 430 -4.83 24.24 7.22
CA ALA A 430 -3.45 23.89 7.60
C ALA A 430 -2.41 24.71 6.81
N GLU A 431 -2.71 25.06 5.56
CA GLU A 431 -1.77 25.74 4.65
C GLU A 431 -1.64 27.26 4.86
N GLN A 432 -2.58 27.93 5.54
CA GLN A 432 -2.49 29.39 5.70
C GLN A 432 -1.35 29.76 6.66
N LYS A 433 -0.30 30.40 6.14
CA LYS A 433 0.81 30.92 6.95
C LYS A 433 0.30 31.91 8.01
N PRO A 434 0.80 31.87 9.26
CA PRO A 434 0.52 32.91 10.24
C PRO A 434 0.89 34.27 9.65
N LYS A 435 -0.09 35.18 9.53
CA LYS A 435 0.22 36.57 9.18
C LYS A 435 1.02 37.15 10.34
N ALA A 436 2.28 37.48 10.09
CA ALA A 436 3.13 38.15 11.06
C ALA A 436 2.39 39.39 11.59
N SER A 437 2.05 39.38 12.88
CA SER A 437 1.45 40.51 13.59
C SER A 437 2.40 41.69 13.47
N THR A 438 2.05 42.65 12.63
CA THR A 438 2.81 43.89 12.44
C THR A 438 2.41 44.86 13.55
N THR A 439 2.99 44.70 14.73
CA THR A 439 2.98 45.74 15.75
C THR A 439 3.88 46.88 15.25
N ARG A 440 3.25 47.94 14.74
CA ARG A 440 3.89 49.22 14.40
C ARG A 440 4.22 49.98 15.67
N ASP A 441 5.51 50.16 15.94
CA ASP A 441 6.01 51.42 16.47
C ASP A 441 6.67 52.16 15.30
N THR A 442 6.21 53.37 15.02
CA THR A 442 6.87 54.33 14.11
C THR A 442 7.22 55.55 14.94
N PRO A 443 8.32 56.26 14.66
CA PRO A 443 8.13 57.48 13.86
C PRO A 443 9.25 57.81 12.85
N GLN A 444 8.79 58.44 11.74
CA GLN A 444 9.44 59.48 10.90
C GLN A 444 10.58 59.02 9.96
N SER A 445 10.64 59.35 8.65
CA SER A 445 10.09 60.49 7.90
C SER A 445 10.18 60.28 6.36
N HIS A 446 9.09 60.64 5.65
CA HIS A 446 8.99 61.47 4.42
C HIS A 446 9.65 61.10 3.04
N PRO A 447 9.15 61.65 1.90
CA PRO A 447 8.46 60.85 0.85
C PRO A 447 8.96 61.08 -0.60
N VAL A 448 8.56 60.26 -1.58
CA VAL A 448 8.37 60.59 -3.03
C VAL A 448 7.53 59.44 -3.66
N ALA A 449 6.23 59.60 -3.95
CA ALA A 449 5.55 60.10 -5.17
C ALA A 449 5.32 59.06 -6.30
N THR A 450 4.03 58.77 -6.54
CA THR A 450 3.28 58.47 -7.81
C THR A 450 3.89 57.53 -8.85
N ASP A 451 3.16 56.51 -9.36
CA ASP A 451 2.04 56.74 -10.28
C ASP A 451 0.99 55.59 -10.32
N LYS A 452 -0.26 55.96 -10.58
CA LYS A 452 -1.41 55.07 -10.84
C LYS A 452 -1.96 55.40 -12.23
N GLN A 453 -2.41 54.34 -12.92
CA GLN A 453 -3.40 54.23 -14.02
C GLN A 453 -2.80 53.28 -15.09
N GLN A 454 -3.47 52.26 -15.60
CA GLN A 454 -4.86 52.21 -16.08
C GLN A 454 -5.48 50.82 -15.89
N LEU A 455 -6.79 50.82 -15.68
CA LEU A 455 -7.68 49.67 -15.64
C LEU A 455 -8.77 49.91 -16.68
N GLN A 456 -9.29 48.82 -17.24
CA GLN A 456 -10.51 48.65 -18.04
C GLN A 456 -10.34 48.63 -19.57
N GLN A 457 -10.55 47.43 -20.13
CA GLN A 457 -11.64 47.18 -21.08
C GLN A 457 -12.15 45.74 -20.92
N GLN A 458 -13.48 45.62 -20.76
CA GLN A 458 -14.26 44.38 -20.71
C GLN A 458 -14.66 43.93 -22.12
N GLY A 459 -14.94 42.63 -22.31
CA GLY A 459 -15.75 42.17 -23.45
C GLY A 459 -15.91 40.65 -23.58
N ASN A 460 -17.02 40.13 -23.05
CA ASN A 460 -17.82 38.96 -23.48
C ASN A 460 -17.15 37.70 -24.10
N SER A 461 -17.30 36.55 -23.42
CA SER A 461 -17.71 35.29 -24.08
C SER A 461 -18.38 34.29 -23.13
N THR A 462 -19.38 33.60 -23.69
CA THR A 462 -20.35 32.63 -23.15
C THR A 462 -19.69 31.36 -22.56
N PRO A 463 -20.33 30.59 -21.66
CA PRO A 463 -19.67 29.48 -20.96
C PRO A 463 -19.35 28.32 -21.89
N GLN A 464 -18.07 28.11 -22.18
CA GLN A 464 -17.60 26.86 -22.77
C GLN A 464 -17.61 25.77 -21.70
N THR A 465 -18.25 24.66 -22.03
CA THR A 465 -18.11 23.35 -21.39
C THR A 465 -16.65 23.07 -21.06
N VAL A 466 -16.34 22.90 -19.77
CA VAL A 466 -15.02 22.51 -19.28
C VAL A 466 -14.71 21.12 -19.83
N GLY A 467 -14.00 21.07 -20.95
CA GLY A 467 -13.33 19.87 -21.42
C GLY A 467 -12.28 19.45 -20.39
N ARG A 468 -12.12 18.14 -20.17
CA ARG A 468 -10.97 17.59 -19.42
C ARG A 468 -9.69 18.29 -19.91
N PRO A 469 -8.76 18.68 -19.01
CA PRO A 469 -7.48 19.23 -19.44
C PRO A 469 -6.83 18.22 -20.39
N GLN A 470 -6.64 18.63 -21.65
CA GLN A 470 -5.90 17.81 -22.61
C GLN A 470 -4.44 17.83 -22.19
N ARG A 471 -3.92 16.67 -21.78
CA ARG A 471 -2.49 16.48 -21.55
C ARG A 471 -1.75 16.62 -22.87
N THR A 472 -0.68 17.42 -22.89
CA THR A 472 0.15 17.60 -24.08
C THR A 472 1.12 16.43 -24.16
N VAL A 473 1.20 15.78 -25.33
CA VAL A 473 2.20 14.72 -25.54
C VAL A 473 3.55 15.38 -25.75
N LEU A 474 4.51 15.05 -24.88
CA LEU A 474 5.89 15.51 -24.99
C LEU A 474 6.75 14.53 -25.79
N PHE A 475 6.48 13.23 -25.64
CA PHE A 475 7.19 12.16 -26.33
C PHE A 475 6.31 10.91 -26.46
N GLU A 476 6.44 10.16 -27.55
CA GLU A 476 5.84 8.83 -27.68
C GLU A 476 6.67 7.93 -28.61
N ASP A 477 6.74 6.64 -28.28
CA ASP A 477 7.35 5.61 -29.12
C ASP A 477 6.61 4.27 -28.93
N THR A 478 6.10 3.72 -30.03
CA THR A 478 5.42 2.42 -30.09
C THR A 478 6.38 1.26 -30.34
N PHE A 479 7.69 1.51 -30.49
CA PHE A 479 8.74 0.53 -30.76
C PHE A 479 8.44 -0.43 -31.92
N ASP A 480 7.54 -0.03 -32.83
CA ASP A 480 7.05 -0.80 -34.00
C ASP A 480 8.04 -0.75 -35.16
N LYS A 481 8.94 0.24 -35.16
CA LYS A 481 10.05 0.38 -36.10
C LYS A 481 11.33 0.40 -35.31
N GLN A 482 12.39 -0.19 -35.85
CA GLN A 482 13.73 -0.18 -35.26
C GLN A 482 14.17 1.29 -35.03
N PRO A 483 14.03 1.81 -33.81
CA PRO A 483 14.46 3.13 -33.42
C PRO A 483 15.99 3.16 -33.27
N ARG A 484 16.53 4.37 -33.38
CA ARG A 484 17.97 4.65 -33.34
C ARG A 484 18.52 4.78 -31.91
N TRP A 485 17.81 4.24 -30.91
CA TRP A 485 18.19 4.34 -29.50
C TRP A 485 19.64 3.86 -29.30
N LYS A 486 20.53 4.80 -28.98
CA LYS A 486 21.94 4.52 -28.66
C LYS A 486 22.09 4.31 -27.16
N SER A 487 22.51 3.12 -26.73
CA SER A 487 22.83 2.87 -25.34
C SER A 487 23.99 3.76 -24.88
N THR A 488 23.82 4.51 -23.79
CA THR A 488 24.88 5.25 -23.12
C THR A 488 25.61 4.33 -22.10
N GLN A 489 26.46 3.41 -22.61
CA GLN A 489 27.35 2.46 -21.88
C GLN A 489 26.66 1.41 -20.98
N PHE A 490 27.18 0.20 -20.68
CA PHE A 490 28.40 -0.52 -21.04
C PHE A 490 28.11 -1.51 -22.19
N GLN A 491 28.86 -1.45 -23.29
CA GLN A 491 28.74 -2.40 -24.42
C GLN A 491 28.91 -3.88 -24.02
N ASN A 492 29.37 -4.13 -22.80
CA ASN A 492 29.66 -5.45 -22.28
C ASN A 492 28.72 -5.88 -21.15
N SER A 493 27.64 -5.16 -20.81
CA SER A 493 26.71 -5.54 -19.71
C SER A 493 25.40 -6.17 -20.18
N GLY A 494 25.03 -5.89 -21.43
CA GLY A 494 23.79 -6.33 -22.02
C GLY A 494 23.70 -5.97 -23.49
N ARG A 495 22.58 -6.32 -24.11
CA ARG A 495 22.26 -5.95 -25.48
C ARG A 495 20.81 -5.54 -25.61
N THR A 496 20.55 -4.68 -26.58
CA THR A 496 19.20 -4.25 -26.94
C THR A 496 18.78 -4.89 -28.24
N LEU A 497 17.52 -5.29 -28.33
CA LEU A 497 16.99 -6.11 -29.41
C LEU A 497 15.59 -5.62 -29.77
N TYR A 498 15.18 -5.85 -31.01
CA TYR A 498 13.78 -5.67 -31.43
C TYR A 498 13.24 -7.03 -31.82
N ARG A 499 12.19 -7.48 -31.12
CA ARG A 499 11.56 -8.77 -31.35
C ARG A 499 10.05 -8.64 -31.19
N ASP A 500 9.32 -9.03 -32.23
CA ASP A 500 7.85 -9.13 -32.20
C ASP A 500 7.12 -7.83 -31.79
N GLY A 501 7.67 -6.66 -32.19
CA GLY A 501 7.12 -5.35 -31.83
C GLY A 501 7.47 -4.88 -30.42
N TRP A 502 8.42 -5.53 -29.74
CA TRP A 502 8.92 -5.13 -28.43
C TRP A 502 10.35 -4.66 -28.53
N TYR A 503 10.65 -3.61 -27.77
CA TYR A 503 12.02 -3.24 -27.50
C TYR A 503 12.52 -4.00 -26.28
N THR A 504 13.54 -4.82 -26.47
CA THR A 504 14.03 -5.74 -25.46
C THR A 504 15.38 -5.29 -24.92
N LEU A 505 15.51 -5.28 -23.59
CA LEU A 505 16.79 -5.23 -22.89
C LEU A 505 17.11 -6.63 -22.38
N GLN A 506 18.25 -7.16 -22.82
CA GLN A 506 18.78 -8.40 -22.30
C GLN A 506 20.08 -8.13 -21.55
N ASN A 507 20.09 -8.40 -20.26
CA ASN A 507 21.30 -8.35 -19.44
C ASN A 507 22.10 -9.64 -19.63
N THR A 508 23.35 -9.52 -20.09
CA THR A 508 24.17 -10.66 -20.50
C THR A 508 25.38 -10.91 -19.62
N THR A 509 25.61 -10.09 -18.60
CA THR A 509 26.93 -10.01 -17.96
C THR A 509 26.81 -10.14 -16.48
N GLU A 510 27.60 -11.07 -15.94
CA GLU A 510 27.60 -11.39 -14.52
C GLU A 510 27.85 -10.15 -13.66
N ASN A 511 27.00 -9.99 -12.64
CA ASN A 511 27.13 -9.04 -11.55
C ASN A 511 27.04 -7.55 -11.92
N LEU A 512 26.49 -7.21 -13.08
CA LEU A 512 26.24 -5.81 -13.46
C LEU A 512 24.78 -5.62 -13.87
N ALA A 513 24.13 -4.60 -13.29
CA ALA A 513 22.86 -4.13 -13.80
C ALA A 513 23.07 -3.49 -15.19
N PHE A 514 22.08 -3.63 -16.05
CA PHE A 514 22.07 -3.04 -17.38
C PHE A 514 21.00 -1.94 -17.42
N TYR A 515 21.45 -0.74 -17.77
CA TYR A 515 20.64 0.45 -17.88
C TYR A 515 20.75 1.01 -19.29
N MET A 516 19.72 1.71 -19.73
CA MET A 516 19.76 2.42 -20.99
C MET A 516 18.99 3.72 -20.90
N ARG A 517 19.65 4.79 -21.34
CA ARG A 517 19.00 6.08 -21.52
C ARG A 517 18.29 6.18 -22.84
N LEU A 518 17.10 6.79 -22.78
CA LEU A 518 16.29 7.14 -23.93
C LEU A 518 16.67 8.55 -24.38
N ASN A 519 17.83 8.70 -25.04
CA ASN A 519 18.38 10.02 -25.42
C ASN A 519 17.39 10.85 -26.26
N GLU A 520 16.69 10.18 -27.17
CA GLU A 520 15.74 10.78 -28.10
C GLU A 520 14.47 11.30 -27.41
N ALA A 521 14.16 10.81 -26.20
CA ALA A 521 13.07 11.33 -25.39
C ALA A 521 13.42 12.70 -24.74
N GLY A 522 14.70 12.98 -24.55
CA GLY A 522 15.18 14.24 -24.00
C GLY A 522 15.01 14.37 -22.48
N TYR A 523 15.12 15.61 -22.00
CA TYR A 523 15.08 15.97 -20.59
C TYR A 523 13.70 16.49 -20.21
N PHE A 524 13.07 15.91 -19.19
CA PHE A 524 11.70 16.23 -18.79
C PHE A 524 11.61 17.12 -17.55
N PRO A 525 10.61 18.02 -17.48
CA PRO A 525 10.35 18.84 -16.30
C PRO A 525 9.77 18.02 -15.15
N ALA A 526 9.73 18.61 -13.96
CA ALA A 526 9.15 18.01 -12.75
C ALA A 526 7.61 18.06 -12.72
N ALA A 527 6.96 17.85 -13.86
CA ALA A 527 5.52 17.85 -14.02
C ALA A 527 5.19 17.05 -15.28
N VAL A 528 5.32 15.73 -15.18
CA VAL A 528 5.12 14.80 -16.30
C VAL A 528 4.47 13.50 -15.85
N ARG A 529 3.78 12.84 -16.78
CA ARG A 529 3.31 11.47 -16.66
C ARG A 529 3.96 10.61 -17.73
N ILE A 530 4.60 9.54 -17.31
CA ILE A 530 5.29 8.57 -18.16
C ILE A 530 4.53 7.25 -18.09
N GLU A 531 4.16 6.71 -19.25
CA GLU A 531 3.42 5.47 -19.40
C GLU A 531 4.24 4.53 -20.28
N VAL A 532 4.41 3.28 -19.84
CA VAL A 532 5.11 2.26 -20.62
C VAL A 532 4.51 0.89 -20.33
N THR A 533 4.38 0.07 -21.38
CA THR A 533 4.02 -1.33 -21.28
C THR A 533 5.29 -2.16 -21.07
N ILE A 534 5.33 -3.01 -20.05
CA ILE A 534 6.51 -3.78 -19.68
C ILE A 534 6.17 -5.26 -19.45
N ARG A 535 7.09 -6.16 -19.83
CA ARG A 535 6.97 -7.60 -19.57
C ARG A 535 8.32 -8.28 -19.32
N LEU A 536 8.34 -9.30 -18.46
CA LEU A 536 9.48 -10.20 -18.30
C LEU A 536 9.39 -11.31 -19.35
N ASN A 537 10.37 -11.43 -20.26
CA ASN A 537 10.42 -12.49 -21.25
C ASN A 537 11.08 -13.75 -20.68
N SER A 538 12.21 -13.60 -20.00
CA SER A 538 12.95 -14.69 -19.33
C SER A 538 13.89 -14.15 -18.25
N GLY A 539 14.41 -15.05 -17.41
CA GLY A 539 15.37 -14.72 -16.34
C GLY A 539 14.75 -14.86 -14.94
N PRO A 540 15.48 -14.56 -13.86
CA PRO A 540 14.97 -14.76 -12.51
C PRO A 540 13.77 -13.85 -12.20
N ILE A 541 12.66 -14.44 -11.74
CA ILE A 541 11.42 -13.71 -11.45
C ILE A 541 11.53 -12.83 -10.20
N ASP A 542 12.52 -13.10 -9.35
CA ASP A 542 12.79 -12.41 -8.09
C ASP A 542 13.70 -11.18 -8.27
N ARG A 543 13.96 -10.75 -9.51
CA ARG A 543 14.86 -9.65 -9.83
C ARG A 543 14.14 -8.46 -10.46
N PRO A 544 14.49 -7.23 -10.07
CA PRO A 544 13.77 -6.04 -10.50
C PRO A 544 14.14 -5.61 -11.93
N PHE A 545 13.14 -5.05 -12.61
CA PHE A 545 13.27 -4.42 -13.92
C PHE A 545 12.22 -3.32 -14.06
N GLY A 546 12.47 -2.30 -14.87
CA GLY A 546 11.54 -1.16 -14.92
C GLY A 546 12.06 0.10 -15.57
N LEU A 547 11.50 1.21 -15.12
CA LEU A 547 11.72 2.55 -15.65
C LEU A 547 12.68 3.33 -14.74
N ILE A 548 13.64 4.01 -15.34
CA ILE A 548 14.46 5.04 -14.71
C ILE A 548 13.84 6.39 -15.02
N VAL A 549 13.73 7.26 -14.03
CA VAL A 549 13.17 8.61 -14.13
C VAL A 549 14.02 9.63 -13.39
N ALA A 550 13.83 10.91 -13.72
CA ALA A 550 14.49 12.04 -13.05
C ALA A 550 16.02 11.92 -12.98
N ALA A 551 16.63 11.33 -14.01
CA ALA A 551 18.08 11.21 -14.11
C ALA A 551 18.72 12.57 -14.45
N THR A 552 19.68 13.02 -13.63
CA THR A 552 20.31 14.34 -13.84
C THR A 552 21.52 14.30 -14.75
N ASP A 553 22.02 13.11 -15.07
CA ASP A 553 23.22 12.87 -15.84
C ASP A 553 23.05 11.70 -16.82
N ASP A 554 24.01 11.58 -17.73
CA ASP A 554 24.00 10.64 -18.85
C ASP A 554 24.32 9.19 -18.44
N GLU A 555 24.89 9.01 -17.24
CA GLU A 555 25.38 7.73 -16.71
C GLU A 555 24.48 7.20 -15.58
N PHE A 556 23.34 7.86 -15.32
CA PHE A 556 22.43 7.53 -14.22
C PHE A 556 23.08 7.50 -12.84
N LYS A 557 24.15 8.28 -12.63
CA LYS A 557 24.78 8.38 -11.31
C LYS A 557 23.78 8.90 -10.29
N ASN A 558 22.90 9.81 -10.71
CA ASN A 558 21.83 10.35 -9.89
C ASN A 558 20.49 10.21 -10.62
N ALA A 559 19.65 9.27 -10.16
CA ALA A 559 18.38 8.95 -10.78
C ALA A 559 17.44 8.23 -9.80
N PHE A 560 16.18 8.04 -10.20
CA PHE A 560 15.22 7.19 -9.49
C PHE A 560 14.74 6.06 -10.39
N GLY A 561 14.53 4.88 -9.81
CA GLY A 561 14.03 3.71 -10.50
C GLY A 561 12.66 3.32 -9.97
N VAL A 562 11.68 3.14 -10.84
CA VAL A 562 10.38 2.54 -10.52
C VAL A 562 10.36 1.16 -11.15
N LEU A 563 10.54 0.14 -10.31
CA LEU A 563 10.85 -1.22 -10.76
C LEU A 563 9.79 -2.21 -10.26
N ILE A 564 9.60 -3.28 -11.04
CA ILE A 564 8.73 -4.40 -10.71
C ILE A 564 9.51 -5.71 -10.81
N ARG A 565 9.01 -6.76 -10.16
CA ARG A 565 9.51 -8.14 -10.26
C ARG A 565 8.49 -9.05 -10.94
N GLY A 566 8.98 -10.16 -11.49
CA GLY A 566 8.15 -11.20 -12.10
C GLY A 566 7.25 -11.94 -11.10
N ASP A 567 7.55 -11.89 -9.81
CA ASP A 567 6.73 -12.43 -8.72
C ASP A 567 5.71 -11.42 -8.13
N GLY A 568 5.67 -10.20 -8.66
CA GLY A 568 4.65 -9.21 -8.34
C GLY A 568 5.03 -8.18 -7.28
N ALA A 569 6.27 -8.19 -6.77
CA ALA A 569 6.77 -7.13 -5.90
C ALA A 569 7.20 -5.88 -6.69
N SER A 570 7.26 -4.71 -6.04
CA SER A 570 7.71 -3.45 -6.66
C SER A 570 8.58 -2.59 -5.74
N PHE A 571 9.35 -1.69 -6.34
CA PHE A 571 10.38 -0.91 -5.65
C PHE A 571 10.48 0.50 -6.19
N ILE A 572 10.90 1.41 -5.31
CA ILE A 572 11.54 2.66 -5.72
C ILE A 572 13.01 2.57 -5.33
N TYR A 573 13.89 2.68 -6.32
CA TYR A 573 15.32 2.82 -6.14
C TYR A 573 15.74 4.27 -6.30
N ARG A 574 16.80 4.66 -5.61
CA ARG A 574 17.53 5.90 -5.85
C ARG A 574 18.98 5.55 -6.13
N TRP A 575 19.53 6.13 -7.17
CA TRP A 575 20.97 6.19 -7.38
C TRP A 575 21.46 7.56 -6.93
N GLU A 576 22.49 7.59 -6.11
CA GLU A 576 23.21 8.80 -5.72
C GLU A 576 24.71 8.56 -5.85
N ASN A 577 25.34 9.26 -6.79
CA ASN A 577 26.72 9.01 -7.21
C ASN A 577 26.99 7.51 -7.48
N GLU A 578 26.11 6.87 -8.25
CA GLU A 578 26.16 5.44 -8.64
C GLU A 578 25.86 4.44 -7.51
N VAL A 579 25.71 4.91 -6.27
CA VAL A 579 25.29 4.06 -5.15
C VAL A 579 23.79 3.91 -5.16
N ALA A 580 23.32 2.66 -5.31
CA ALA A 580 21.90 2.33 -5.31
C ALA A 580 21.37 2.11 -3.88
N SER A 581 20.29 2.78 -3.52
CA SER A 581 19.50 2.54 -2.30
C SER A 581 18.06 2.17 -2.65
N THR A 582 17.46 1.27 -1.88
CA THR A 582 16.02 1.02 -1.95
C THR A 582 15.30 2.01 -1.04
N GLU A 583 14.56 2.94 -1.66
CA GLU A 583 13.78 3.95 -0.95
C GLU A 583 12.40 3.43 -0.52
N MET A 584 11.85 2.50 -1.30
CA MET A 584 10.58 1.86 -1.02
C MET A 584 10.60 0.43 -1.55
N TYR A 585 10.12 -0.50 -0.73
CA TYR A 585 9.82 -1.88 -1.13
C TYR A 585 8.36 -2.16 -0.84
N LEU A 586 7.66 -2.73 -1.81
CA LEU A 586 6.29 -3.21 -1.64
C LEU A 586 6.25 -4.71 -1.99
N PRO A 587 5.66 -5.54 -1.11
CA PRO A 587 5.53 -6.98 -1.34
C PRO A 587 4.62 -7.27 -2.55
N PRO A 588 4.53 -8.54 -2.98
CA PRO A 588 3.69 -8.92 -4.11
C PRO A 588 2.26 -8.36 -4.07
N HIS A 589 1.88 -7.62 -5.11
CA HIS A 589 0.58 -6.94 -5.20
C HIS A 589 -0.29 -7.51 -6.32
N PRO A 590 -1.60 -7.80 -6.10
CA PRO A 590 -2.47 -8.43 -7.10
C PRO A 590 -2.65 -7.66 -8.41
N ALA A 591 -2.42 -6.34 -8.40
CA ALA A 591 -2.45 -5.53 -9.61
C ALA A 591 -1.27 -5.82 -10.56
N ILE A 592 -0.18 -6.41 -10.08
CA ILE A 592 0.97 -6.78 -10.90
C ILE A 592 0.74 -8.20 -11.44
N ARG A 593 0.66 -8.32 -12.76
CA ARG A 593 0.57 -9.63 -13.42
C ARG A 593 1.92 -10.30 -13.36
N THR A 594 1.96 -11.51 -12.83
CA THR A 594 3.18 -12.27 -12.53
C THR A 594 3.51 -13.31 -13.61
N GLY A 595 4.77 -13.75 -13.63
CA GLY A 595 5.27 -14.77 -14.55
C GLY A 595 5.75 -14.23 -15.90
N TYR A 596 6.28 -15.14 -16.73
CA TYR A 596 6.83 -14.78 -18.04
C TYR A 596 5.73 -14.41 -19.04
N GLY A 597 6.00 -13.40 -19.86
CA GLY A 597 5.06 -12.86 -20.84
C GLY A 597 3.92 -12.03 -20.25
N ALA A 598 3.79 -11.99 -18.92
CA ALA A 598 2.81 -11.16 -18.24
C ALA A 598 3.10 -9.68 -18.52
N THR A 599 2.13 -9.02 -19.14
CA THR A 599 2.25 -7.63 -19.56
C THR A 599 1.62 -6.71 -18.53
N ASN A 600 2.39 -5.73 -18.09
CA ASN A 600 1.99 -4.72 -17.11
C ASN A 600 2.09 -3.32 -17.71
N GLN A 601 1.09 -2.48 -17.48
CA GLN A 601 1.17 -1.06 -17.79
C GLN A 601 1.74 -0.33 -16.58
N LEU A 602 3.00 0.11 -16.66
CA LEU A 602 3.65 0.91 -15.63
C LEU A 602 3.46 2.39 -15.95
N THR A 603 2.88 3.14 -15.01
CA THR A 603 2.74 4.59 -15.10
C THR A 603 3.47 5.26 -13.95
N VAL A 604 4.25 6.30 -14.24
CA VAL A 604 4.89 7.16 -13.24
C VAL A 604 4.44 8.60 -13.47
N GLU A 605 3.81 9.20 -12.46
CA GLU A 605 3.49 10.63 -12.41
C GLU A 605 4.48 11.34 -11.49
N ILE A 606 5.08 12.41 -12.02
CA ILE A 606 6.01 13.26 -11.29
C ILE A 606 5.37 14.64 -11.13
N GLN A 607 5.28 15.10 -9.88
CA GLN A 607 4.78 16.41 -9.50
C GLN A 607 5.78 17.07 -8.52
N ASP A 608 6.61 17.94 -9.06
CA ASP A 608 7.71 18.62 -8.39
C ASP A 608 8.73 17.67 -7.74
N ASN A 609 8.60 17.37 -6.45
CA ASN A 609 9.43 16.40 -5.73
C ASN A 609 8.69 15.11 -5.38
N GLU A 610 7.46 14.95 -5.86
CA GLU A 610 6.63 13.77 -5.61
C GLU A 610 6.58 12.85 -6.83
N LEU A 611 6.74 11.56 -6.58
CA LEU A 611 6.64 10.46 -7.54
C LEU A 611 5.49 9.57 -7.11
N ILE A 612 4.50 9.38 -7.99
CA ILE A 612 3.39 8.46 -7.78
C ILE A 612 3.44 7.45 -8.92
N TYR A 613 3.31 6.16 -8.63
CA TYR A 613 3.27 5.16 -9.69
C TYR A 613 2.09 4.22 -9.59
N PHE A 614 1.65 3.78 -10.76
CA PHE A 614 0.50 2.94 -10.98
C PHE A 614 0.92 1.73 -11.80
N ILE A 615 0.31 0.59 -11.50
CA ILE A 615 0.48 -0.63 -12.30
C ILE A 615 -0.90 -1.11 -12.69
N ASN A 616 -1.12 -1.28 -14.00
CA ASN A 616 -2.40 -1.68 -14.58
C ASN A 616 -3.57 -0.79 -14.09
N GLY A 617 -3.30 0.52 -13.95
CA GLY A 617 -4.27 1.53 -13.54
C GLY A 617 -4.52 1.66 -12.03
N ILE A 618 -3.92 0.80 -11.20
CA ILE A 618 -4.03 0.86 -9.74
C ILE A 618 -2.81 1.60 -9.18
N GLN A 619 -3.01 2.58 -8.30
CA GLN A 619 -1.91 3.26 -7.63
C GLN A 619 -1.22 2.27 -6.69
N ILE A 620 0.09 2.10 -6.85
CA ILE A 620 0.87 1.13 -6.08
C ILE A 620 1.69 1.83 -5.00
N GLY A 621 2.30 2.97 -5.32
CA GLY A 621 3.10 3.70 -4.35
C GLY A 621 3.21 5.18 -4.65
N ARG A 622 3.58 5.94 -3.61
CA ARG A 622 3.84 7.37 -3.63
C ARG A 622 5.09 7.64 -2.80
N TYR A 623 6.02 8.41 -3.33
CA TYR A 623 7.27 8.77 -2.68
C TYR A 623 7.55 10.25 -2.88
N ARG A 624 8.03 10.92 -1.82
CA ARG A 624 8.42 12.32 -1.85
C ARG A 624 9.92 12.43 -1.67
N ALA A 625 10.62 12.82 -2.73
CA ALA A 625 12.05 13.02 -2.72
C ALA A 625 12.43 14.32 -2.00
N ALA A 626 13.64 14.34 -1.43
CA ALA A 626 14.26 15.56 -0.90
C ALA A 626 14.67 16.56 -1.99
N VAL A 627 14.69 16.11 -3.25
CA VAL A 627 15.11 16.88 -4.42
C VAL A 627 13.96 16.99 -5.42
N ARG A 628 14.00 18.04 -6.24
CA ARG A 628 13.06 18.22 -7.35
C ARG A 628 13.33 17.19 -8.45
N LEU A 629 12.30 16.45 -8.84
CA LEU A 629 12.40 15.31 -9.77
C LEU A 629 12.26 15.77 -11.22
N ARG A 630 13.38 16.07 -11.86
CA ARG A 630 13.45 16.42 -13.29
C ARG A 630 14.64 15.71 -13.91
N GLY A 631 14.55 15.31 -15.17
CA GLY A 631 15.63 14.52 -15.74
C GLY A 631 15.30 13.74 -17.00
N TYR A 632 16.30 12.97 -17.43
CA TYR A 632 16.15 11.95 -18.45
C TYR A 632 15.37 10.74 -17.91
N ILE A 633 14.89 9.93 -18.85
CA ILE A 633 14.26 8.63 -18.57
C ILE A 633 15.07 7.50 -19.21
N GLY A 634 14.86 6.29 -18.70
CA GLY A 634 15.59 5.11 -19.14
C GLY A 634 14.90 3.81 -18.79
N PHE A 635 15.49 2.71 -19.23
CA PHE A 635 15.09 1.35 -18.86
C PHE A 635 16.18 0.67 -18.04
N HIS A 636 15.77 -0.25 -17.17
CA HIS A 636 16.64 -0.93 -16.22
C HIS A 636 16.34 -2.43 -16.13
N THR A 637 17.40 -3.22 -16.02
CA THR A 637 17.38 -4.65 -15.68
C THR A 637 18.50 -4.97 -14.70
N ASP A 638 18.17 -5.46 -13.51
CA ASP A 638 19.11 -5.53 -12.37
C ASP A 638 20.05 -6.75 -12.37
N TYR A 639 19.75 -7.78 -13.16
CA TYR A 639 20.41 -9.09 -13.01
C TYR A 639 20.74 -9.77 -14.33
N PRO A 640 21.88 -10.51 -14.40
CA PRO A 640 22.24 -11.30 -15.58
C PRO A 640 21.14 -12.30 -15.95
N GLY A 641 20.89 -12.45 -17.25
CA GLY A 641 19.88 -13.37 -17.78
C GLY A 641 18.46 -12.81 -17.79
N LEU A 642 18.21 -11.62 -17.22
CA LEU A 642 16.96 -10.90 -17.44
C LEU A 642 16.84 -10.49 -18.91
N ASP A 643 15.72 -10.85 -19.51
CA ASP A 643 15.27 -10.39 -20.82
C ASP A 643 13.90 -9.73 -20.63
N VAL A 644 13.83 -8.42 -20.83
CA VAL A 644 12.66 -7.59 -20.51
C VAL A 644 12.23 -6.82 -21.74
N GLY A 645 10.95 -6.92 -22.08
CA GLY A 645 10.34 -6.20 -23.19
C GLY A 645 9.64 -4.92 -22.73
N PHE A 646 9.81 -3.85 -23.49
CA PHE A 646 9.16 -2.56 -23.36
C PHE A 646 8.39 -2.23 -24.63
N ASN A 647 7.20 -1.65 -24.46
CA ASN A 647 6.35 -1.21 -25.56
C ASN A 647 5.55 0.04 -25.16
N ASP A 648 4.95 0.74 -26.14
CA ASP A 648 3.98 1.83 -25.95
C ASP A 648 4.44 2.91 -24.94
N LEU A 649 5.65 3.43 -25.10
CA LEU A 649 6.16 4.51 -24.27
C LEU A 649 5.46 5.83 -24.63
N ARG A 650 4.94 6.53 -23.62
CA ARG A 650 4.32 7.84 -23.79
C ARG A 650 4.64 8.75 -22.62
N VAL A 651 5.05 9.98 -22.91
CA VAL A 651 5.31 11.02 -21.92
C VAL A 651 4.39 12.20 -22.20
N THR A 652 3.66 12.64 -21.17
CA THR A 652 2.69 13.72 -21.27
C THR A 652 2.87 14.73 -20.13
N GLN A 653 2.40 15.96 -20.34
CA GLN A 653 2.37 17.05 -19.36
C GLN A 653 0.99 17.68 -19.27
#